data_AF-A0A0N1I6T3-F1
#
_entry.id   AF-A0A0N1I6T3-F1
#
_cell.length_a   1.000
_cell.length_b   1.000
_cell.length_c   1.000
_cell.angle_alpha   90.00
_cell.angle_beta   90.00
_cell.angle_gamma   90.00
#
_symmetry.space_group_name_H-M   'P 1'
#
loop_
_entity.id
_entity.type
_entity.pdbx_description
1 polymer ?
#
loop_
_entity_poly.entity_id
_entity_poly.type
_entity_poly.pdbx_seq_one_letter_code
_entity_poly.pdbx_strand_id
1 'polypeptide(L)'
;MIRQGSIDDINAQQFLKISNYEDTVRQLDIYYAIVKRQLLRFQSPITGLFPVLSSDLHVASVRDSIYCAAAVWGLYQAYRRIDDDRGKSHELGQSTVKCMRGILECWIKQSARVEAFKTRQSAAHALHVKFHLTTGEPVLSDEEYHHLQIDVVSLYLLFLVQMITAGLQIIYTQDEVAFVQNLVYYVERAYRTPDFGMWERGSKYNDGKPEIHASSIGMAKAALEAINGCNLFGDKGASWSVVYVDIDAHNRNRSIFETMLPRESSSKGVDAALLPTISFPAFATHEELLVQLTKNNILSRLQGRYGFKRFSRDGYKCALEDPNRRYYHEGELKEFEGIESEWPLFYVMMIIDGVFRTLPEQVEEYQKLLKSRIYMDEYGDPVIPWYYYVPREGIENERSEPYSVRRMPANQADDSVNKGGLFLWAQSLFVLAQLLTGGLLHVNELDPIRRYLPSYNRPRRAGRYSAFQGTATDLVVQVVLIAESMRLQAMMGTYGIQTQTPHEVEPVQGTATDLVVQVVLIAESMRLQAMMGTYGIQTQTPHEVEPVQVCSSTQLVHVYRELGVCPKLKLTGRPIRPVGSLGTSKIYRVCGMTVLCYPLIFEVSEFYLYRDMALLIDDIKTELQFVGKYWRLSGRPTVCLLVREEHMRDPHFKQMLDLFAMLKKGHCDGVKVRLGRLQNLISSSCIEHLDFMSQGEFPSEMFSQFRQLEHEYIGYQSLTDVPRTLTYREEDLNCEEYKHKPTHDVVHALRSTNNIFAQCQLWGILLEREGPMYEVNGKTALESLKGLYHSAGVLRHWRAVRYCSSLLNHTVDSISPFITTVLVNGKQLTVGVIGRKETVFDKPMTPGEIQSVMYSTIQPYDVIGAVLQQEIVLYCGRLIGTNPDMFRGILKIRVGWVLEAIRTYLRLSPREGRAEAPLESLSPYRLRTLLHKVLTVSDWADEQGLTPLQRRELEGCLCRVPKHFYIQVWDILLRTPKGIIVQGHAIPAQPTLVNMSRSELSFALLVEAALVRVESAPRRQLCVELLCVLATILRRNPELYLQQPLDLDQLLDDAHYTYAKDSGMSESEARGRGGLSAAAPAVTLGYLARAVVNSVLQAAAAPHLQPAPDDSCLVS
;
A
#
# COMPACT_ATOMS: atom_id res chain seq x y z
N MET A 1 12.54 24.71 -38.60
CA MET A 1 13.92 25.23 -38.63
C MET A 1 13.94 26.61 -37.99
N ILE A 2 14.22 26.66 -36.69
CA ILE A 2 14.60 27.87 -35.94
C ILE A 2 15.81 27.38 -35.11
N ARG A 3 16.97 28.00 -35.30
CA ARG A 3 18.25 27.56 -34.72
C ARG A 3 18.17 27.60 -33.19
N GLN A 4 18.48 26.46 -32.55
CA GLN A 4 18.77 26.38 -31.12
C GLN A 4 20.00 27.22 -30.80
N GLY A 5 19.87 28.14 -29.84
CA GLY A 5 20.97 28.91 -29.29
C GLY A 5 21.98 28.01 -28.57
N SER A 6 23.25 28.35 -28.72
CA SER A 6 24.40 27.65 -28.16
C SER A 6 24.38 27.68 -26.62
N ILE A 7 24.93 26.62 -26.01
CA ILE A 7 25.19 26.50 -24.56
C ILE A 7 26.10 27.64 -24.03
N ASP A 8 26.81 28.34 -24.90
CA ASP A 8 27.63 29.50 -24.52
C ASP A 8 26.81 30.79 -24.28
N ASP A 9 25.59 30.91 -24.82
CA ASP A 9 24.71 32.06 -24.54
C ASP A 9 24.05 31.99 -23.15
N ILE A 10 24.02 30.80 -22.53
CA ILE A 10 23.50 30.59 -21.18
C ILE A 10 24.45 31.20 -20.14
N ASN A 11 25.75 31.23 -20.43
CA ASN A 11 26.73 31.90 -19.57
C ASN A 11 26.63 33.43 -19.68
N ALA A 12 26.24 33.99 -20.84
CA ALA A 12 26.08 35.44 -20.97
C ALA A 12 24.84 35.98 -20.22
N GLN A 13 23.74 35.23 -20.14
CA GLN A 13 22.55 35.63 -19.37
C GLN A 13 22.72 35.51 -17.84
N GLN A 14 23.66 34.69 -17.37
CA GLN A 14 23.97 34.56 -15.95
C GLN A 14 24.77 35.75 -15.40
N PHE A 15 25.45 36.52 -16.26
CA PHE A 15 26.22 37.71 -15.88
C PHE A 15 25.44 39.04 -16.05
N LEU A 16 24.25 39.03 -16.65
CA LEU A 16 23.44 40.24 -16.92
C LEU A 16 22.40 40.56 -15.83
N LYS A 17 22.33 39.79 -14.74
CA LYS A 17 21.40 40.01 -13.60
C LYS A 17 22.05 40.55 -12.31
N ILE A 18 23.24 41.15 -12.42
CA ILE A 18 23.90 41.88 -11.31
C ILE A 18 23.62 43.39 -11.40
N SER A 19 22.65 43.82 -12.21
CA SER A 19 22.25 45.23 -12.33
C SER A 19 21.38 45.75 -11.18
N ASN A 20 21.01 44.91 -10.19
CA ASN A 20 20.16 45.33 -9.07
C ASN A 20 20.43 44.60 -7.75
N TYR A 21 21.71 44.42 -7.40
CA TYR A 21 22.14 43.80 -6.14
C TYR A 21 21.51 44.50 -4.92
N GLU A 22 21.53 45.84 -4.90
CA GLU A 22 20.97 46.63 -3.79
C GLU A 22 19.46 46.45 -3.61
N ASP A 23 18.69 46.44 -4.72
CA ASP A 23 17.24 46.22 -4.66
C ASP A 23 16.90 44.79 -4.20
N THR A 24 17.68 43.80 -4.62
CA THR A 24 17.53 42.41 -4.17
C THR A 24 17.76 42.29 -2.66
N VAL A 25 18.85 42.90 -2.18
CA VAL A 25 19.17 42.98 -0.74
C VAL A 25 18.06 43.68 0.02
N ARG A 26 17.55 44.81 -0.49
CA ARG A 26 16.45 45.55 0.13
C ARG A 26 15.18 44.72 0.24
N GLN A 27 14.83 43.95 -0.79
CA GLN A 27 13.67 43.05 -0.74
C GLN A 27 13.87 41.92 0.27
N LEU A 28 15.06 41.29 0.29
CA LEU A 28 15.39 40.27 1.29
C LEU A 28 15.38 40.82 2.72
N ASP A 29 15.77 42.08 2.91
CA ASP A 29 15.76 42.75 4.22
C ASP A 29 14.33 42.93 4.76
N ILE A 30 13.35 43.15 3.87
CA ILE A 30 11.92 43.17 4.24
C ILE A 30 11.50 41.80 4.76
N TYR A 31 11.78 40.73 4.02
CA TYR A 31 11.43 39.37 4.44
C TYR A 31 12.19 38.92 5.69
N TYR A 32 13.44 39.36 5.86
CA TYR A 32 14.20 39.15 7.09
C TYR A 32 13.51 39.80 8.29
N ALA A 33 13.04 41.03 8.14
CA ALA A 33 12.31 41.73 9.19
C ALA A 33 10.98 41.02 9.53
N ILE A 34 10.23 40.55 8.52
CA ILE A 34 9.02 39.73 8.69
C ILE A 34 9.35 38.43 9.45
N VAL A 35 10.35 37.66 9.00
CA VAL A 35 10.75 36.41 9.64
C VAL A 35 11.20 36.63 11.08
N LYS A 36 11.93 37.71 11.37
CA LYS A 36 12.32 38.07 12.74
C LYS A 36 11.12 38.37 13.64
N ARG A 37 10.16 39.16 13.16
CA ARG A 37 8.98 39.59 13.95
C ARG A 37 7.91 38.50 14.09
N GLN A 38 7.63 37.76 13.01
CA GLN A 38 6.49 36.84 12.93
C GLN A 38 6.86 35.37 13.15
N LEU A 39 8.12 34.96 12.96
CA LEU A 39 8.58 33.58 13.17
C LEU A 39 9.61 33.47 14.29
N LEU A 40 10.83 33.99 14.11
CA LEU A 40 11.98 33.75 15.00
C LEU A 40 11.78 34.27 16.42
N ARG A 41 10.97 35.32 16.61
CA ARG A 41 10.52 35.78 17.94
C ARG A 41 9.89 34.66 18.77
N PHE A 42 9.23 33.70 18.12
CA PHE A 42 8.50 32.60 18.77
C PHE A 42 9.30 31.29 18.77
N GLN A 43 10.55 31.31 18.29
CA GLN A 43 11.44 30.16 18.41
C GLN A 43 11.89 29.99 19.87
N SER A 44 11.76 28.79 20.42
CA SER A 44 12.29 28.51 21.75
C SER A 44 13.81 28.73 21.80
N PRO A 45 14.33 29.52 22.75
CA PRO A 45 15.77 29.71 22.89
C PRO A 45 16.47 28.47 23.48
N ILE A 46 15.72 27.50 24.02
CA ILE A 46 16.31 26.26 24.56
C ILE A 46 16.24 25.17 23.51
N THR A 47 15.03 24.78 23.14
CA THR A 47 14.82 23.63 22.26
C THR A 47 14.85 24.01 20.78
N GLY A 48 14.65 25.28 20.41
CA GLY A 48 14.57 25.68 19.00
C GLY A 48 13.23 25.38 18.31
N LEU A 49 12.27 24.74 19.01
CA LEU A 49 10.95 24.41 18.47
C LEU A 49 10.02 25.63 18.46
N PHE A 50 8.91 25.49 17.72
CA PHE A 50 7.85 26.48 17.55
C PHE A 50 6.47 25.92 17.97
N PRO A 51 5.56 26.76 18.49
CA PRO A 51 4.17 26.40 18.73
C PRO A 51 3.33 26.36 17.43
N VAL A 52 2.09 25.89 17.52
CA VAL A 52 1.11 25.99 16.40
C VAL A 52 0.67 27.43 16.18
N LEU A 53 0.26 28.08 17.27
CA LEU A 53 -0.11 29.50 17.31
C LEU A 53 0.94 30.27 18.09
N SER A 54 1.26 31.48 17.66
CA SER A 54 2.25 32.33 18.32
C SER A 54 1.88 32.75 19.76
N SER A 55 0.64 32.52 20.18
CA SER A 55 0.16 32.79 21.54
C SER A 55 0.38 31.63 22.52
N ASP A 56 0.75 30.45 22.05
CA ASP A 56 1.08 29.32 22.91
C ASP A 56 2.54 29.44 23.38
N LEU A 57 2.72 29.57 24.69
CA LEU A 57 4.02 29.74 25.33
C LEU A 57 4.55 28.44 25.97
N HIS A 58 3.78 27.35 25.90
CA HIS A 58 4.11 26.10 26.58
C HIS A 58 4.30 24.93 25.61
N VAL A 59 3.45 24.80 24.60
CA VAL A 59 3.41 23.60 23.75
C VAL A 59 3.96 23.89 22.35
N ALA A 60 5.00 23.15 22.00
CA ALA A 60 5.56 23.07 20.67
C ALA A 60 4.89 21.98 19.82
N SER A 61 4.90 22.17 18.50
CA SER A 61 4.44 21.17 17.53
C SER A 61 5.53 20.89 16.52
N VAL A 62 5.87 19.60 16.31
CA VAL A 62 6.95 19.21 15.40
C VAL A 62 6.66 19.62 13.95
N ARG A 63 5.42 19.41 13.46
CA ARG A 63 5.03 19.78 12.09
C ARG A 63 5.25 21.26 11.82
N ASP A 64 4.68 22.11 12.68
CA ASP A 64 4.77 23.56 12.58
C ASP A 64 6.23 24.02 12.72
N SER A 65 7.00 23.40 13.62
CA SER A 65 8.44 23.65 13.77
C SER A 65 9.23 23.36 12.49
N ILE A 66 8.91 22.29 11.77
CA ILE A 66 9.57 21.95 10.49
C ILE A 66 9.23 23.00 9.42
N TYR A 67 7.97 23.43 9.31
CA TYR A 67 7.61 24.47 8.33
C TYR A 67 8.22 25.83 8.68
N CYS A 68 8.27 26.21 9.96
CA CYS A 68 9.00 27.40 10.42
C CYS A 68 10.49 27.31 10.03
N ALA A 69 11.14 26.18 10.31
CA ALA A 69 12.51 25.94 9.90
C ALA A 69 12.68 26.01 8.38
N ALA A 70 11.73 25.47 7.61
CA ALA A 70 11.76 25.53 6.14
C ALA A 70 11.67 26.97 5.61
N ALA A 71 10.85 27.83 6.21
CA ALA A 71 10.75 29.24 5.83
C ALA A 71 12.03 30.04 6.16
N VAL A 72 12.57 29.85 7.37
CA VAL A 72 13.85 30.44 7.80
C VAL A 72 14.99 29.95 6.89
N TRP A 73 15.00 28.65 6.56
CA TRP A 73 15.96 28.04 5.65
C TRP A 73 15.82 28.56 4.20
N GLY A 74 14.60 28.73 3.70
CA GLY A 74 14.36 29.31 2.38
C GLY A 74 14.92 30.73 2.27
N LEU A 75 14.76 31.54 3.32
CA LEU A 75 15.38 32.87 3.38
C LEU A 75 16.91 32.79 3.51
N TYR A 76 17.44 31.84 4.29
CA TYR A 76 18.88 31.55 4.36
C TYR A 76 19.46 31.25 2.98
N GLN A 77 18.81 30.40 2.18
CA GLN A 77 19.25 30.06 0.83
C GLN A 77 19.26 31.28 -0.08
N ALA A 78 18.25 32.14 0.01
CA ALA A 78 18.21 33.39 -0.74
C ALA A 78 19.36 34.35 -0.36
N TYR A 79 19.69 34.47 0.93
CA TYR A 79 20.83 35.27 1.39
C TYR A 79 22.19 34.67 1.06
N ARG A 80 22.31 33.33 1.00
CA ARG A 80 23.61 32.64 0.85
C ARG A 80 24.40 33.07 -0.40
N ARG A 81 23.73 33.57 -1.43
CA ARG A 81 24.36 34.06 -2.67
C ARG A 81 24.83 35.51 -2.60
N ILE A 82 24.41 36.25 -1.58
CA ILE A 82 24.44 37.72 -1.54
C ILE A 82 25.14 38.23 -0.27
N ASP A 83 25.01 37.50 0.83
CA ASP A 83 25.53 37.86 2.15
C ASP A 83 27.00 37.43 2.29
N ASP A 84 27.91 38.32 1.90
CA ASP A 84 29.37 38.09 2.01
C ASP A 84 29.88 38.36 3.45
N ASP A 85 29.31 39.35 4.17
CA ASP A 85 29.86 39.84 5.46
C ASP A 85 28.83 40.32 6.52
N ARG A 86 27.50 40.29 6.28
CA ARG A 86 26.51 40.84 7.23
C ARG A 86 26.00 39.83 8.26
N GLY A 87 26.34 38.55 8.11
CA GLY A 87 26.07 37.48 9.08
C GLY A 87 24.61 37.01 9.17
N LYS A 88 23.69 37.55 8.35
CA LYS A 88 22.26 37.21 8.35
C LYS A 88 22.04 35.77 7.89
N SER A 89 22.74 35.35 6.84
CA SER A 89 22.73 33.98 6.35
C SER A 89 23.17 33.02 7.47
N HIS A 90 24.25 33.35 8.19
CA HIS A 90 24.71 32.54 9.31
C HIS A 90 23.67 32.41 10.42
N GLU A 91 23.06 33.52 10.85
CA GLU A 91 22.00 33.51 11.87
C GLU A 91 20.81 32.62 11.47
N LEU A 92 20.28 32.81 10.26
CA LEU A 92 19.14 32.05 9.75
C LEU A 92 19.48 30.54 9.64
N GLY A 93 20.68 30.22 9.17
CA GLY A 93 21.19 28.85 9.10
C GLY A 93 21.28 28.19 10.48
N GLN A 94 21.85 28.89 11.47
CA GLN A 94 21.96 28.37 12.84
C GLN A 94 20.59 28.24 13.52
N SER A 95 19.66 29.16 13.29
CA SER A 95 18.29 29.04 13.79
C SER A 95 17.58 27.80 13.22
N THR A 96 17.76 27.54 11.92
CA THR A 96 17.24 26.33 11.25
C THR A 96 17.83 25.07 11.87
N VAL A 97 19.16 25.01 12.00
CA VAL A 97 19.88 23.87 12.61
C VAL A 97 19.39 23.63 14.04
N LYS A 98 19.23 24.69 14.83
CA LYS A 98 18.74 24.61 16.21
C LYS A 98 17.34 23.97 16.29
N CYS A 99 16.42 24.38 15.42
CA CYS A 99 15.08 23.77 15.37
C CYS A 99 15.13 22.27 15.05
N MET A 100 15.82 21.91 13.96
CA MET A 100 15.89 20.52 13.50
C MET A 100 16.63 19.60 14.48
N ARG A 101 17.63 20.12 15.18
CA ARG A 101 18.34 19.43 16.27
C ARG A 101 17.47 19.29 17.52
N GLY A 102 16.72 20.33 17.87
CA GLY A 102 15.76 20.28 18.97
C GLY A 102 14.75 19.14 18.83
N ILE A 103 14.19 18.97 17.62
CA ILE A 103 13.28 17.87 17.31
C ILE A 103 13.99 16.53 17.52
N LEU A 104 15.21 16.39 17.00
CA LEU A 104 16.02 15.18 17.15
C LEU A 104 16.28 14.84 18.62
N GLU A 105 16.66 15.84 19.42
CA GLU A 105 16.94 15.67 20.85
C GLU A 105 15.69 15.23 21.63
N CYS A 106 14.53 15.81 21.34
CA CYS A 106 13.25 15.41 21.92
C CYS A 106 12.88 13.95 21.57
N TRP A 107 13.21 13.49 20.37
CA TRP A 107 12.95 12.11 19.93
C TRP A 107 14.00 11.10 20.41
N ILE A 108 15.27 11.49 20.55
CA ILE A 108 16.32 10.62 21.10
C ILE A 108 16.00 10.23 22.55
N LYS A 109 15.44 11.17 23.34
CA LYS A 109 14.89 10.89 24.68
C LYS A 109 13.81 9.80 24.68
N GLN A 110 13.16 9.55 23.54
CA GLN A 110 12.12 8.55 23.34
C GLN A 110 12.61 7.30 22.58
N SER A 111 13.91 7.05 22.49
CA SER A 111 14.49 5.88 21.80
C SER A 111 13.84 4.53 22.16
N ALA A 112 13.47 4.32 23.43
CA ALA A 112 12.76 3.11 23.86
C ALA A 112 11.39 2.93 23.16
N ARG A 113 10.68 4.02 22.85
CA ARG A 113 9.43 3.99 22.09
C ARG A 113 9.67 3.58 20.64
N VAL A 114 10.72 4.11 20.01
CA VAL A 114 11.14 3.72 18.65
C VAL A 114 11.44 2.22 18.58
N GLU A 115 12.18 1.69 19.57
CA GLU A 115 12.47 0.26 19.67
C GLU A 115 11.19 -0.59 19.77
N ALA A 116 10.28 -0.23 20.68
CA ALA A 116 8.99 -0.92 20.84
C ALA A 116 8.11 -0.81 19.58
N PHE A 117 8.12 0.33 18.89
CA PHE A 117 7.30 0.56 17.71
C PHE A 117 7.69 -0.33 16.53
N LYS A 118 8.99 -0.62 16.35
CA LYS A 118 9.49 -1.49 15.26
C LYS A 118 8.78 -2.85 15.20
N THR A 119 8.34 -3.38 16.34
CA THR A 119 7.63 -4.66 16.45
C THR A 119 6.11 -4.48 16.56
N ARG A 120 5.64 -3.53 17.38
CA ARG A 120 4.22 -3.40 17.75
C ARG A 120 3.39 -2.48 16.85
N GLN A 121 4.00 -1.47 16.22
CA GLN A 121 3.32 -0.55 15.28
C GLN A 121 2.01 0.06 15.84
N SER A 122 1.99 0.40 17.13
CA SER A 122 0.78 0.85 17.84
C SER A 122 0.91 2.27 18.38
N ALA A 123 -0.23 2.94 18.61
CA ALA A 123 -0.28 4.31 19.12
C ALA A 123 0.45 4.49 20.46
N ALA A 124 0.32 3.53 21.38
CA ALA A 124 1.01 3.53 22.68
C ALA A 124 2.55 3.51 22.61
N HIS A 125 3.12 3.20 21.45
CA HIS A 125 4.58 3.18 21.24
C HIS A 125 5.03 4.20 20.20
N ALA A 126 4.12 5.02 19.70
CA ALA A 126 4.43 6.05 18.71
C ALA A 126 5.28 7.17 19.32
N LEU A 127 6.12 7.80 18.51
CA LEU A 127 6.85 9.00 18.93
C LEU A 127 5.89 10.15 19.20
N HIS A 128 6.13 10.87 20.29
CA HIS A 128 5.40 12.11 20.57
C HIS A 128 5.76 13.20 19.56
N VAL A 129 4.79 14.04 19.22
CA VAL A 129 4.96 15.12 18.24
C VAL A 129 4.59 16.50 18.81
N LYS A 130 4.22 16.55 20.09
CA LYS A 130 4.00 17.77 20.86
C LYS A 130 4.91 17.73 22.09
N PHE A 131 5.64 18.82 22.32
CA PHE A 131 6.66 18.91 23.38
C PHE A 131 6.53 20.20 24.15
N HIS A 132 7.04 20.22 25.38
CA HIS A 132 7.17 21.46 26.11
C HIS A 132 8.25 22.34 25.44
N LEU A 133 7.91 23.59 25.10
CA LEU A 133 8.81 24.53 24.40
C LEU A 133 10.16 24.71 25.10
N THR A 134 10.15 24.78 26.43
CA THR A 134 11.36 25.00 27.25
C THR A 134 12.13 23.71 27.59
N THR A 135 11.47 22.63 28.03
CA THR A 135 12.15 21.43 28.54
C THR A 135 12.37 20.35 27.47
N GLY A 136 11.61 20.39 26.38
CA GLY A 136 11.60 19.33 25.36
C GLY A 136 10.99 18.02 25.85
N GLU A 137 10.33 18.02 27.00
CA GLU A 137 9.65 16.84 27.53
C GLU A 137 8.25 16.67 26.91
N PRO A 138 7.75 15.43 26.82
CA PRO A 138 6.35 15.15 26.56
C PRO A 138 5.40 15.98 27.43
N VAL A 139 4.40 16.61 26.82
CA VAL A 139 3.37 17.42 27.53
C VAL A 139 2.02 16.72 27.65
N LEU A 140 1.74 15.74 26.81
CA LEU A 140 0.45 15.05 26.74
C LEU A 140 0.67 13.56 26.94
N SER A 141 -0.10 12.94 27.82
CA SER A 141 -0.08 11.49 27.99
C SER A 141 -0.61 10.76 26.75
N ASP A 142 -0.33 9.46 26.66
CA ASP A 142 -0.83 8.62 25.56
C ASP A 142 -2.37 8.44 25.60
N GLU A 143 -3.01 8.69 26.74
CA GLU A 143 -4.47 8.68 26.89
C GLU A 143 -5.10 9.99 26.40
N GLU A 144 -4.46 11.12 26.72
CA GLU A 144 -4.95 12.47 26.37
C GLU A 144 -4.72 12.80 24.91
N TYR A 145 -3.66 12.28 24.29
CA TYR A 145 -3.28 12.61 22.93
C TYR A 145 -2.70 11.42 22.16
N HIS A 146 -3.21 11.23 20.95
CA HIS A 146 -2.79 10.12 20.10
C HIS A 146 -1.67 10.56 19.17
N HIS A 147 -0.44 10.25 19.57
CA HIS A 147 0.77 10.76 18.92
C HIS A 147 1.15 10.10 17.60
N LEU A 148 0.48 9.01 17.21
CA LEU A 148 0.81 8.25 16.00
C LEU A 148 0.52 9.05 14.72
N GLN A 149 1.53 9.78 14.25
CA GLN A 149 1.56 10.57 13.02
C GLN A 149 2.81 10.22 12.20
N ILE A 150 2.65 9.32 11.23
CA ILE A 150 3.77 8.84 10.41
C ILE A 150 4.23 9.92 9.42
N ASP A 151 3.29 10.76 8.97
CA ASP A 151 3.56 11.86 8.07
C ASP A 151 4.53 12.89 8.67
N VAL A 152 4.44 13.19 9.97
CA VAL A 152 5.35 14.14 10.65
C VAL A 152 6.78 13.64 10.72
N VAL A 153 6.99 12.37 11.09
CA VAL A 153 8.33 11.76 11.11
C VAL A 153 8.91 11.73 9.69
N SER A 154 8.07 11.43 8.70
CA SER A 154 8.45 11.42 7.29
C SER A 154 8.82 12.82 6.77
N LEU A 155 8.04 13.84 7.15
CA LEU A 155 8.30 15.24 6.83
C LEU A 155 9.66 15.70 7.39
N TYR A 156 9.99 15.30 8.62
CA TYR A 156 11.29 15.57 9.24
C TYR A 156 12.43 14.96 8.42
N LEU A 157 12.34 13.67 8.07
CA LEU A 157 13.37 12.99 7.28
C LEU A 157 13.56 13.64 5.90
N LEU A 158 12.47 14.07 5.26
CA LEU A 158 12.52 14.74 3.97
C LEU A 158 13.26 16.09 4.04
N PHE A 159 12.88 16.96 4.99
CA PHE A 159 13.56 18.24 5.15
C PHE A 159 14.98 18.11 5.70
N LEU A 160 15.25 17.10 6.55
CA LEU A 160 16.60 16.78 7.01
C LEU A 160 17.55 16.53 5.83
N VAL A 161 17.12 15.71 4.86
CA VAL A 161 17.90 15.43 3.64
C VAL A 161 18.08 16.69 2.80
N GLN A 162 17.02 17.48 2.59
CA GLN A 162 17.09 18.71 1.80
C GLN A 162 18.05 19.73 2.43
N MET A 163 17.96 19.95 3.74
CA MET A 163 18.80 20.90 4.47
C MET A 163 20.27 20.46 4.55
N ILE A 164 20.55 19.16 4.77
CA ILE A 164 21.92 18.62 4.71
C ILE A 164 22.49 18.72 3.30
N THR A 165 21.69 18.42 2.27
CA THR A 165 22.11 18.56 0.87
C THR A 165 22.41 20.02 0.52
N ALA A 166 21.71 20.97 1.15
CA ALA A 166 22.01 22.38 1.04
C ALA A 166 23.23 22.83 1.89
N GLY A 167 23.92 21.92 2.58
CA GLY A 167 25.15 22.19 3.32
C GLY A 167 24.98 22.55 4.80
N LEU A 168 23.76 22.46 5.35
CA LEU A 168 23.57 22.61 6.80
C LEU A 168 24.03 21.35 7.55
N GLN A 169 24.77 21.54 8.64
CA GLN A 169 25.21 20.45 9.50
C GLN A 169 24.22 20.27 10.65
N ILE A 170 23.37 19.25 10.55
CA ILE A 170 22.30 18.98 11.54
C ILE A 170 22.67 17.76 12.42
N ILE A 171 23.24 16.71 11.84
CA ILE A 171 23.66 15.49 12.54
C ILE A 171 25.15 15.58 12.87
N TYR A 172 25.54 15.29 14.11
CA TYR A 172 26.90 15.48 14.64
C TYR A 172 27.58 14.19 15.10
N THR A 173 26.82 13.17 15.49
CA THR A 173 27.39 11.94 16.07
C THR A 173 26.89 10.67 15.40
N GLN A 174 27.64 9.59 15.56
CA GLN A 174 27.25 8.27 15.04
C GLN A 174 26.02 7.71 15.76
N ASP A 175 25.81 8.06 17.03
CA ASP A 175 24.62 7.66 17.79
C ASP A 175 23.35 8.31 17.19
N GLU A 176 23.44 9.57 16.76
CA GLU A 176 22.36 10.26 16.04
C GLU A 176 22.13 9.65 14.65
N VAL A 177 23.19 9.24 13.92
CA VAL A 177 23.05 8.50 12.65
C VAL A 177 22.27 7.21 12.86
N ALA A 178 22.63 6.41 13.87
CA ALA A 178 21.92 5.18 14.21
C ALA A 178 20.46 5.45 14.60
N PHE A 179 20.20 6.54 15.32
CA PHE A 179 18.83 6.95 15.65
C PHE A 179 18.02 7.27 14.38
N VAL A 180 18.55 8.08 13.46
CA VAL A 180 17.89 8.40 12.18
C VAL A 180 17.66 7.15 11.33
N GLN A 181 18.60 6.20 11.32
CA GLN A 181 18.42 4.90 10.66
C GLN A 181 17.26 4.09 11.30
N ASN A 182 17.01 4.22 12.60
CA ASN A 182 15.84 3.60 13.24
C ASN A 182 14.53 4.36 12.94
N LEU A 183 14.57 5.68 12.70
CA LEU A 183 13.41 6.42 12.17
C LEU A 183 13.00 5.93 10.78
N VAL A 184 13.94 5.49 9.95
CA VAL A 184 13.63 4.81 8.68
C VAL A 184 12.81 3.53 8.94
N TYR A 185 13.20 2.71 9.91
CA TYR A 185 12.45 1.49 10.27
C TYR A 185 11.08 1.78 10.90
N TYR A 186 10.92 2.97 11.49
CA TYR A 186 9.65 3.47 12.02
C TYR A 186 8.68 3.78 10.87
N VAL A 187 9.13 4.46 9.80
CA VAL A 187 8.25 4.87 8.68
C VAL A 187 8.14 3.84 7.55
N GLU A 188 9.05 2.87 7.42
CA GLU A 188 9.05 1.92 6.28
C GLU A 188 7.77 1.08 6.15
N ARG A 189 7.01 0.90 7.24
CA ARG A 189 5.77 0.12 7.29
C ARG A 189 4.50 0.98 7.24
N ALA A 190 4.60 2.25 6.81
CA ALA A 190 3.45 3.15 6.69
C ALA A 190 2.29 2.55 5.88
N TYR A 191 2.58 1.83 4.79
CA TYR A 191 1.60 1.14 3.94
C TYR A 191 0.65 0.17 4.65
N ARG A 192 0.98 -0.23 5.89
CA ARG A 192 0.17 -1.15 6.69
C ARG A 192 -0.04 -0.70 8.15
N THR A 193 0.33 0.53 8.49
CA THR A 193 0.24 1.04 9.87
C THR A 193 -0.82 2.12 9.93
N PRO A 194 -2.03 1.82 10.42
CA PRO A 194 -3.06 2.84 10.62
C PRO A 194 -2.58 3.92 11.59
N ASP A 195 -2.75 5.18 11.25
CA ASP A 195 -2.34 6.33 12.06
C ASP A 195 -3.48 7.36 12.21
N PHE A 196 -3.22 8.47 12.89
CA PHE A 196 -4.22 9.53 13.10
C PHE A 196 -4.26 10.56 11.96
N GLY A 197 -3.45 10.36 10.92
CA GLY A 197 -3.33 11.22 9.76
C GLY A 197 -2.84 12.64 10.09
N MET A 198 -2.76 13.47 9.05
CA MET A 198 -2.30 14.86 9.13
C MET A 198 -3.09 15.74 10.11
N TRP A 199 -4.36 15.39 10.33
CA TRP A 199 -5.30 16.15 11.15
C TRP A 199 -5.45 15.64 12.58
N GLU A 200 -4.66 14.64 12.99
CA GLU A 200 -4.60 14.16 14.37
C GLU A 200 -5.91 13.53 14.88
N ARG A 201 -6.75 13.01 13.97
CA ARG A 201 -8.13 12.56 14.25
C ARG A 201 -8.40 11.09 13.94
N GLY A 202 -7.56 10.43 13.14
CA GLY A 202 -7.84 9.06 12.70
C GLY A 202 -9.01 9.04 11.74
N SER A 203 -10.09 8.33 12.06
CA SER A 203 -11.30 8.29 11.23
C SER A 203 -11.96 9.66 11.06
N LYS A 204 -12.77 9.81 10.01
CA LYS A 204 -13.63 11.00 9.79
C LYS A 204 -14.55 11.27 10.98
N TYR A 205 -14.97 10.21 11.69
CA TYR A 205 -15.85 10.30 12.85
C TYR A 205 -15.15 10.83 14.09
N ASN A 206 -13.82 10.88 14.09
CA ASN A 206 -13.02 11.32 15.23
C ASN A 206 -13.48 10.62 16.51
N ASP A 207 -13.38 9.29 16.50
CA ASP A 207 -13.81 8.36 17.54
C ASP A 207 -12.63 7.62 18.18
N GLY A 208 -11.41 8.13 17.98
CA GLY A 208 -10.17 7.53 18.49
C GLY A 208 -9.64 6.36 17.66
N LYS A 209 -10.27 6.01 16.53
CA LYS A 209 -9.82 4.91 15.66
C LYS A 209 -8.86 5.41 14.58
N PRO A 210 -7.64 4.84 14.47
CA PRO A 210 -6.71 5.17 13.38
C PRO A 210 -7.12 4.50 12.06
N GLU A 211 -6.68 5.07 10.94
CA GLU A 211 -6.93 4.55 9.58
C GLU A 211 -5.67 4.58 8.74
N ILE A 212 -5.67 3.86 7.62
CA ILE A 212 -4.61 3.99 6.62
C ILE A 212 -4.86 5.27 5.81
N HIS A 213 -3.93 6.22 5.90
CA HIS A 213 -3.99 7.52 5.24
C HIS A 213 -3.04 7.59 4.04
N ALA A 214 -3.58 7.89 2.85
CA ALA A 214 -2.77 8.06 1.64
C ALA A 214 -1.76 9.21 1.81
N SER A 215 -2.13 10.29 2.49
CA SER A 215 -1.22 11.40 2.82
C SER A 215 0.01 10.93 3.63
N SER A 216 -0.19 10.12 4.69
CA SER A 216 0.89 9.56 5.49
C SER A 216 1.78 8.59 4.71
N ILE A 217 1.20 7.70 3.90
CA ILE A 217 1.97 6.75 3.09
C ILE A 217 2.77 7.49 2.01
N GLY A 218 2.18 8.48 1.35
CA GLY A 218 2.86 9.26 0.31
C GLY A 218 4.03 10.07 0.88
N MET A 219 3.86 10.67 2.07
CA MET A 219 4.95 11.37 2.76
C MET A 219 6.07 10.39 3.16
N ALA A 220 5.72 9.22 3.71
CA ALA A 220 6.69 8.17 4.05
C ALA A 220 7.45 7.67 2.82
N LYS A 221 6.75 7.41 1.71
CA LYS A 221 7.37 7.05 0.43
C LYS A 221 8.36 8.11 -0.01
N ALA A 222 7.98 9.40 0.05
CA ALA A 222 8.86 10.50 -0.32
C ALA A 222 10.10 10.59 0.57
N ALA A 223 9.94 10.42 1.88
CA ALA A 223 11.04 10.42 2.84
C ALA A 223 12.02 9.27 2.60
N LEU A 224 11.52 8.04 2.46
CA LEU A 224 12.30 6.83 2.19
C LEU A 224 13.11 6.96 0.89
N GLU A 225 12.50 7.51 -0.15
CA GLU A 225 13.18 7.74 -1.42
C GLU A 225 14.25 8.82 -1.34
N ALA A 226 14.04 9.86 -0.52
CA ALA A 226 15.00 10.96 -0.34
C ALA A 226 16.21 10.54 0.50
N ILE A 227 15.99 9.79 1.59
CA ILE A 227 17.03 9.48 2.57
C ILE A 227 17.93 8.30 2.17
N ASN A 228 17.48 7.43 1.27
CA ASN A 228 18.27 6.29 0.84
C ASN A 228 19.57 6.73 0.15
N GLY A 229 20.72 6.26 0.66
CA GLY A 229 22.03 6.65 0.19
C GLY A 229 22.44 8.08 0.60
N CYS A 230 21.67 8.75 1.46
CA CYS A 230 22.03 10.06 2.00
C CYS A 230 23.12 9.89 3.08
N ASN A 231 24.18 10.67 2.94
CA ASN A 231 25.19 10.81 3.99
C ASN A 231 24.77 11.91 4.98
N LEU A 232 24.50 11.55 6.23
CA LEU A 232 23.97 12.49 7.23
C LEU A 232 24.98 13.54 7.69
N PHE A 233 26.28 13.35 7.43
CA PHE A 233 27.31 14.37 7.66
C PHE A 233 27.57 15.24 6.41
N GLY A 234 26.75 15.10 5.37
CA GLY A 234 26.94 15.78 4.09
C GLY A 234 28.23 15.34 3.39
N ASP A 235 28.90 16.27 2.71
CA ASP A 235 30.12 15.99 1.93
C ASP A 235 31.32 15.56 2.78
N LYS A 236 31.27 15.79 4.09
CA LYS A 236 32.32 15.41 5.05
C LYS A 236 32.13 14.01 5.62
N GLY A 237 31.05 13.32 5.27
CA GLY A 237 30.72 12.03 5.83
C GLY A 237 31.45 10.85 5.22
N ALA A 238 31.43 9.73 5.93
CA ALA A 238 32.04 8.48 5.52
C ALA A 238 30.98 7.40 5.25
N SER A 239 31.39 6.17 4.95
CA SER A 239 30.47 5.08 4.61
C SER A 239 29.50 4.71 5.74
N TRP A 240 29.95 4.82 6.99
CA TRP A 240 29.14 4.49 8.17
C TRP A 240 28.10 5.55 8.54
N SER A 241 28.12 6.73 7.92
CA SER A 241 27.10 7.78 8.10
C SER A 241 26.05 7.81 6.98
N VAL A 242 26.03 6.78 6.14
CA VAL A 242 25.05 6.59 5.06
C VAL A 242 23.83 5.85 5.58
N VAL A 243 22.65 6.34 5.23
CA VAL A 243 21.36 5.72 5.58
C VAL A 243 20.91 4.79 4.46
N TYR A 244 20.41 3.61 4.82
CA TYR A 244 19.89 2.61 3.89
C TYR A 244 18.40 2.38 4.08
N VAL A 245 17.71 2.13 2.96
CA VAL A 245 16.28 1.85 2.91
C VAL A 245 16.04 0.50 2.24
N ASP A 246 15.11 -0.27 2.81
CA ASP A 246 14.58 -1.48 2.18
C ASP A 246 13.77 -1.10 0.92
N ILE A 247 14.30 -1.47 -0.25
CA ILE A 247 13.72 -1.18 -1.56
C ILE A 247 12.32 -1.81 -1.73
N ASP A 248 12.10 -2.98 -1.15
CA ASP A 248 10.80 -3.65 -1.20
C ASP A 248 9.79 -2.93 -0.30
N ALA A 249 10.22 -2.38 0.84
CA ALA A 249 9.37 -1.55 1.68
C ALA A 249 8.99 -0.24 0.99
N HIS A 250 9.94 0.44 0.33
CA HIS A 250 9.63 1.63 -0.49
C HIS A 250 8.61 1.30 -1.60
N ASN A 251 8.82 0.20 -2.35
CA ASN A 251 7.92 -0.18 -3.43
C ASN A 251 6.50 -0.53 -2.94
N ARG A 252 6.38 -1.13 -1.75
CA ARG A 252 5.06 -1.36 -1.12
C ARG A 252 4.37 -0.04 -0.79
N ASN A 253 5.06 0.91 -0.15
CA ASN A 253 4.50 2.24 0.12
C ASN A 253 4.07 2.96 -1.16
N ARG A 254 4.89 2.92 -2.21
CA ARG A 254 4.53 3.47 -3.53
C ARG A 254 3.28 2.81 -4.10
N SER A 255 3.29 1.48 -4.21
CA SER A 255 2.21 0.73 -4.86
C SER A 255 0.88 0.93 -4.12
N ILE A 256 0.90 0.94 -2.78
CA ILE A 256 -0.30 1.19 -1.98
C ILE A 256 -0.77 2.63 -2.15
N PHE A 257 0.13 3.62 -2.05
CA PHE A 257 -0.21 5.03 -2.21
C PHE A 257 -0.88 5.31 -3.55
N GLU A 258 -0.26 4.87 -4.66
CA GLU A 258 -0.79 5.08 -6.01
C GLU A 258 -2.13 4.35 -6.22
N THR A 259 -2.34 3.20 -5.57
CA THR A 259 -3.61 2.45 -5.58
C THR A 259 -4.73 3.16 -4.82
N MET A 260 -4.39 3.89 -3.74
CA MET A 260 -5.38 4.60 -2.92
C MET A 260 -5.88 5.89 -3.59
N LEU A 261 -5.03 6.58 -4.35
CA LEU A 261 -5.41 7.83 -5.01
C LEU A 261 -6.61 7.64 -5.96
N PRO A 262 -7.57 8.59 -5.99
CA PRO A 262 -7.56 9.90 -5.36
C PRO A 262 -8.17 9.93 -3.94
N ARG A 263 -8.42 8.77 -3.32
CA ARG A 263 -9.04 8.64 -2.00
C ARG A 263 -8.00 8.76 -0.89
N GLU A 264 -8.36 9.42 0.21
CA GLU A 264 -7.47 9.57 1.38
C GLU A 264 -7.48 8.34 2.29
N SER A 265 -8.65 7.85 2.70
CA SER A 265 -8.80 6.74 3.66
C SER A 265 -10.16 6.04 3.49
N SER A 266 -10.45 5.03 4.32
CA SER A 266 -11.74 4.31 4.31
C SER A 266 -12.94 5.23 4.57
N SER A 267 -12.80 6.17 5.51
CA SER A 267 -13.87 7.10 5.89
C SER A 267 -13.80 8.45 5.17
N LYS A 268 -12.62 8.84 4.64
CA LYS A 268 -12.43 10.11 3.90
C LYS A 268 -12.25 9.86 2.40
N GLY A 269 -13.31 10.14 1.64
CA GLY A 269 -13.31 10.03 0.18
C GLY A 269 -12.37 11.02 -0.52
N VAL A 270 -12.19 12.23 0.02
CA VAL A 270 -11.29 13.29 -0.45
C VAL A 270 -10.79 14.08 0.76
N ASP A 271 -9.52 14.49 0.74
CA ASP A 271 -8.90 15.28 1.79
C ASP A 271 -7.85 16.25 1.21
N ALA A 272 -7.77 17.46 1.75
CA ALA A 272 -6.80 18.48 1.36
C ALA A 272 -5.36 18.12 1.77
N ALA A 273 -5.15 17.19 2.72
CA ALA A 273 -3.85 16.64 3.09
C ALA A 273 -3.12 15.94 1.92
N LEU A 274 -3.86 15.57 0.86
CA LEU A 274 -3.28 15.04 -0.36
C LEU A 274 -2.50 16.10 -1.17
N LEU A 275 -2.81 17.39 -1.05
CA LEU A 275 -2.08 18.47 -1.76
C LEU A 275 -0.57 18.50 -1.44
N PRO A 276 -0.13 18.60 -0.17
CA PRO A 276 1.31 18.55 0.16
C PRO A 276 1.94 17.17 -0.10
N THR A 277 1.13 16.16 -0.42
CA THR A 277 1.58 14.81 -0.75
C THR A 277 1.87 14.66 -2.25
N ILE A 278 1.00 15.17 -3.12
CA ILE A 278 1.17 15.15 -4.59
C ILE A 278 1.96 16.35 -5.12
N SER A 279 2.15 17.39 -4.30
CA SER A 279 2.90 18.61 -4.60
C SER A 279 3.98 18.85 -3.54
N PHE A 280 4.47 20.09 -3.43
CA PHE A 280 5.47 20.48 -2.43
C PHE A 280 4.94 20.23 -1.01
N PRO A 281 5.72 19.59 -0.12
CA PRO A 281 7.13 19.21 -0.29
C PRO A 281 7.36 17.79 -0.82
N ALA A 282 6.36 16.90 -0.78
CA ALA A 282 6.61 15.47 -0.93
C ALA A 282 6.84 15.03 -2.38
N PHE A 283 6.04 15.50 -3.33
CA PHE A 283 6.01 14.99 -4.71
C PHE A 283 6.04 13.45 -4.73
N ALA A 284 5.08 12.84 -4.03
CA ALA A 284 5.11 11.40 -3.72
C ALA A 284 4.88 10.52 -4.96
N THR A 285 4.16 11.01 -5.97
CA THR A 285 4.00 10.36 -7.28
C THR A 285 4.25 11.36 -8.40
N HIS A 286 4.72 10.84 -9.53
CA HIS A 286 4.96 11.58 -10.77
C HIS A 286 4.06 11.06 -11.91
N GLU A 287 3.09 10.20 -11.59
CA GLU A 287 2.07 9.74 -12.52
C GLU A 287 1.05 10.88 -12.75
N GLU A 288 1.20 11.61 -13.85
CA GLU A 288 0.47 12.85 -14.11
C GLU A 288 -1.05 12.65 -14.08
N LEU A 289 -1.55 11.51 -14.56
CA LEU A 289 -2.98 11.18 -14.50
C LEU A 289 -3.50 11.12 -13.05
N LEU A 290 -2.77 10.44 -12.15
CA LEU A 290 -3.16 10.32 -10.75
C LEU A 290 -3.09 11.67 -10.03
N VAL A 291 -2.05 12.45 -10.31
CA VAL A 291 -1.88 13.81 -9.80
C VAL A 291 -3.06 14.69 -10.20
N GLN A 292 -3.40 14.73 -11.48
CA GLN A 292 -4.49 15.57 -12.01
C GLN A 292 -5.85 15.12 -11.49
N LEU A 293 -6.12 13.81 -11.50
CA LEU A 293 -7.34 13.25 -10.94
C LEU A 293 -7.51 13.63 -9.46
N THR A 294 -6.46 13.49 -8.67
CA THR A 294 -6.47 13.82 -7.24
C THR A 294 -6.68 15.31 -7.02
N LYS A 295 -5.92 16.16 -7.72
CA LYS A 295 -6.04 17.63 -7.64
C LYS A 295 -7.45 18.10 -8.03
N ASN A 296 -8.00 17.60 -9.14
CA ASN A 296 -9.36 17.94 -9.58
C ASN A 296 -10.44 17.50 -8.58
N ASN A 297 -10.25 16.35 -7.92
CA ASN A 297 -11.17 15.88 -6.88
C ASN A 297 -11.14 16.79 -5.64
N ILE A 298 -9.96 17.27 -5.25
CA ILE A 298 -9.81 18.25 -4.16
C ILE A 298 -10.45 19.59 -4.54
N LEU A 299 -10.15 20.12 -5.74
CA LEU A 299 -10.70 21.39 -6.21
C LEU A 299 -12.23 21.35 -6.28
N SER A 300 -12.79 20.35 -6.93
CA SER A 300 -14.25 20.26 -7.15
C SER A 300 -15.07 20.05 -5.87
N ARG A 301 -14.49 19.48 -4.80
CA ARG A 301 -15.24 19.12 -3.58
C ARG A 301 -14.87 19.92 -2.34
N LEU A 302 -13.65 20.46 -2.26
CA LEU A 302 -13.13 21.09 -1.05
C LEU A 302 -12.83 22.57 -1.21
N GLN A 303 -12.68 23.09 -2.43
CA GLN A 303 -12.45 24.52 -2.65
C GLN A 303 -13.70 25.34 -2.27
N GLY A 304 -13.50 26.36 -1.44
CA GLY A 304 -14.51 27.34 -1.06
C GLY A 304 -14.10 28.77 -1.45
N ARG A 305 -14.83 29.76 -0.94
CA ARG A 305 -14.62 31.20 -1.27
C ARG A 305 -13.49 31.84 -0.45
N TYR A 306 -13.13 31.26 0.69
CA TYR A 306 -12.16 31.77 1.66
C TYR A 306 -10.93 30.87 1.83
N GLY A 307 -10.97 29.66 1.26
CA GLY A 307 -9.91 28.68 1.35
C GLY A 307 -10.40 27.31 0.90
N PHE A 308 -9.80 26.25 1.44
CA PHE A 308 -10.27 24.88 1.22
C PHE A 308 -10.78 24.30 2.54
N LYS A 309 -11.83 23.49 2.48
CA LYS A 309 -12.21 22.58 3.57
C LYS A 309 -11.13 21.51 3.71
N ARG A 310 -10.86 21.00 4.91
CA ARG A 310 -9.91 19.88 5.07
C ARG A 310 -10.47 18.61 4.45
N PHE A 311 -11.71 18.27 4.79
CA PHE A 311 -12.51 17.22 4.17
C PHE A 311 -14.01 17.51 4.40
N SER A 312 -14.91 16.81 3.70
CA SER A 312 -16.37 17.03 3.83
C SER A 312 -16.90 16.60 5.21
N ARG A 313 -17.83 17.36 5.78
CA ARG A 313 -18.37 17.17 7.15
C ARG A 313 -17.31 17.23 8.25
N ASP A 314 -16.27 18.03 8.05
CA ASP A 314 -15.28 18.31 9.08
C ASP A 314 -15.84 19.33 10.08
N GLY A 315 -15.99 18.91 11.34
CA GLY A 315 -16.43 19.78 12.42
C GLY A 315 -15.35 20.68 13.01
N TYR A 316 -14.08 20.45 12.69
CA TYR A 316 -13.02 21.17 13.41
C TYR A 316 -13.09 22.67 13.19
N LYS A 317 -13.13 23.39 14.30
CA LYS A 317 -13.24 24.84 14.37
C LYS A 317 -14.51 25.40 13.72
N CYS A 318 -15.51 24.56 13.47
CA CYS A 318 -16.86 25.01 13.15
C CYS A 318 -17.52 25.58 14.40
N ALA A 319 -18.43 26.54 14.23
CA ALA A 319 -19.08 27.20 15.37
C ALA A 319 -19.94 26.28 16.24
N LEU A 320 -20.35 25.12 15.70
CA LEU A 320 -21.09 24.08 16.42
C LEU A 320 -20.21 23.05 17.13
N GLU A 321 -18.89 22.99 16.85
CA GLU A 321 -18.00 22.05 17.53
C GLU A 321 -17.91 22.40 19.02
N ASP A 322 -18.02 21.40 19.88
CA ASP A 322 -17.72 21.55 21.30
C ASP A 322 -16.20 21.50 21.52
N PRO A 323 -15.55 22.62 21.88
CA PRO A 323 -14.10 22.68 22.04
C PRO A 323 -13.59 21.91 23.26
N ASN A 324 -14.47 21.55 24.22
CA ASN A 324 -14.08 20.85 25.44
C ASN A 324 -14.12 19.32 25.27
N ARG A 325 -14.60 18.83 24.12
CA ARG A 325 -14.78 17.41 23.87
C ARG A 325 -13.94 16.95 22.69
N ARG A 326 -13.12 15.92 22.92
CA ARG A 326 -12.22 15.40 21.89
C ARG A 326 -12.94 14.61 20.81
N TYR A 327 -13.94 13.78 21.15
CA TYR A 327 -14.58 12.86 20.21
C TYR A 327 -16.02 13.25 19.89
N TYR A 328 -16.41 13.08 18.63
CA TYR A 328 -17.78 13.39 18.20
C TYR A 328 -18.80 12.36 18.69
N HIS A 329 -20.04 12.79 18.84
CA HIS A 329 -21.18 11.93 19.11
C HIS A 329 -21.68 11.33 17.80
N GLU A 330 -22.41 10.22 17.92
CA GLU A 330 -23.02 9.58 16.76
C GLU A 330 -24.00 10.56 16.08
N GLY A 331 -23.79 10.79 14.77
CA GLY A 331 -24.61 11.68 13.95
C GLY A 331 -24.22 13.14 13.91
N GLU A 332 -23.34 13.59 14.82
CA GLU A 332 -22.88 14.98 14.93
C GLU A 332 -22.26 15.51 13.63
N LEU A 333 -21.61 14.65 12.84
CA LEU A 333 -20.99 15.04 11.56
C LEU A 333 -21.98 15.66 10.57
N LYS A 334 -23.26 15.28 10.63
CA LYS A 334 -24.30 15.83 9.75
C LYS A 334 -24.53 17.31 10.03
N GLU A 335 -24.33 17.74 11.27
CA GLU A 335 -24.51 19.14 11.68
C GLU A 335 -23.44 20.06 11.06
N PHE A 336 -22.26 19.52 10.75
CA PHE A 336 -21.17 20.27 10.13
C PHE A 336 -21.31 20.39 8.61
N GLU A 337 -22.21 19.63 7.98
CA GLU A 337 -22.38 19.65 6.53
C GLU A 337 -22.81 21.03 6.03
N GLY A 338 -22.03 21.60 5.10
CA GLY A 338 -22.29 22.90 4.49
C GLY A 338 -21.69 24.09 5.24
N ILE A 339 -21.34 23.93 6.52
CA ILE A 339 -20.79 25.00 7.37
C ILE A 339 -19.31 24.79 7.73
N GLU A 340 -18.64 23.84 7.09
CA GLU A 340 -17.25 23.50 7.39
C GLU A 340 -16.32 24.71 7.27
N SER A 341 -15.33 24.79 8.17
CA SER A 341 -14.32 25.85 8.14
C SER A 341 -13.43 25.76 6.89
N GLU A 342 -13.10 26.92 6.34
CA GLU A 342 -12.26 27.06 5.15
C GLU A 342 -10.87 27.61 5.49
N TRP A 343 -9.83 27.01 4.91
CA TRP A 343 -8.44 27.23 5.29
C TRP A 343 -7.66 27.93 4.15
N PRO A 344 -7.26 29.21 4.31
CA PRO A 344 -6.54 29.95 3.28
C PRO A 344 -5.11 29.45 3.04
N LEU A 345 -4.57 28.65 3.97
CA LEU A 345 -3.32 27.90 3.82
C LEU A 345 -3.20 27.20 2.46
N PHE A 346 -4.29 26.62 1.96
CA PHE A 346 -4.27 25.87 0.71
C PHE A 346 -4.22 26.77 -0.53
N TYR A 347 -4.64 28.03 -0.46
CA TYR A 347 -4.32 29.00 -1.53
C TYR A 347 -2.81 29.22 -1.64
N VAL A 348 -2.11 29.31 -0.51
CA VAL A 348 -0.65 29.43 -0.48
C VAL A 348 0.01 28.18 -1.09
N MET A 349 -0.48 26.98 -0.75
CA MET A 349 0.01 25.74 -1.37
C MET A 349 -0.24 25.71 -2.89
N MET A 350 -1.38 26.20 -3.38
CA MET A 350 -1.67 26.29 -4.80
C MET A 350 -0.79 27.31 -5.53
N ILE A 351 -0.37 28.39 -4.87
CA ILE A 351 0.65 29.31 -5.41
C ILE A 351 1.98 28.57 -5.57
N ILE A 352 2.45 27.88 -4.53
CA ILE A 352 3.71 27.12 -4.58
C ILE A 352 3.65 26.02 -5.66
N ASP A 353 2.54 25.26 -5.74
CA ASP A 353 2.32 24.27 -6.79
C ASP A 353 2.39 24.90 -8.19
N GLY A 354 1.78 26.08 -8.36
CA GLY A 354 1.82 26.84 -9.62
C GLY A 354 3.23 27.24 -10.01
N VAL A 355 4.06 27.66 -9.04
CA VAL A 355 5.48 27.98 -9.29
C VAL A 355 6.26 26.73 -9.72
N PHE A 356 6.13 25.61 -9.00
CA PHE A 356 6.84 24.37 -9.36
C PHE A 356 6.42 23.81 -10.72
N ARG A 357 5.14 23.98 -11.10
CA ARG A 357 4.59 23.53 -12.39
C ARG A 357 4.70 24.55 -13.51
N THR A 358 5.28 25.73 -13.26
CA THR A 358 5.38 26.83 -14.22
C THR A 358 4.01 27.26 -14.80
N LEU A 359 3.00 27.38 -13.93
CA LEU A 359 1.63 27.78 -14.27
C LEU A 359 1.34 29.22 -13.78
N PRO A 360 1.69 30.27 -14.54
CA PRO A 360 1.54 31.65 -14.09
C PRO A 360 0.08 32.06 -13.84
N GLU A 361 -0.86 31.54 -14.63
CA GLU A 361 -2.30 31.82 -14.47
C GLU A 361 -2.82 31.31 -13.11
N GLN A 362 -2.41 30.09 -12.71
CA GLN A 362 -2.73 29.54 -11.39
C GLN A 362 -2.14 30.41 -10.27
N VAL A 363 -0.89 30.84 -10.42
CA VAL A 363 -0.22 31.70 -9.44
C VAL A 363 -0.99 33.01 -9.26
N GLU A 364 -1.35 33.67 -10.35
CA GLU A 364 -2.10 34.95 -10.31
C GLU A 364 -3.49 34.78 -9.70
N GLU A 365 -4.23 33.74 -10.09
CA GLU A 365 -5.56 33.43 -9.56
C GLU A 365 -5.52 33.29 -8.03
N TYR A 366 -4.64 32.43 -7.51
CA TYR A 366 -4.57 32.16 -6.09
C TYR A 366 -3.95 33.30 -5.29
N GLN A 367 -3.04 34.09 -5.88
CA GLN A 367 -2.57 35.34 -5.26
C GLN A 367 -3.71 36.35 -5.10
N LYS A 368 -4.57 36.50 -6.12
CA LYS A 368 -5.73 37.39 -6.06
C LYS A 368 -6.74 36.92 -5.00
N LEU A 369 -7.04 35.63 -4.97
CA LEU A 369 -7.91 35.04 -3.95
C LEU A 369 -7.34 35.27 -2.55
N LEU A 370 -6.06 34.95 -2.32
CA LEU A 370 -5.39 35.12 -1.05
C LEU A 370 -5.34 36.58 -0.59
N LYS A 371 -5.04 37.53 -1.49
CA LYS A 371 -4.97 38.97 -1.17
C LYS A 371 -6.27 39.50 -0.54
N SER A 372 -7.42 38.93 -0.90
CA SER A 372 -8.73 39.30 -0.31
C SER A 372 -9.01 38.67 1.07
N ARG A 373 -8.09 37.82 1.54
CA ARG A 373 -8.19 37.03 2.79
C ARG A 373 -7.09 37.36 3.80
N ILE A 374 -6.09 38.15 3.43
CA ILE A 374 -5.05 38.59 4.36
C ILE A 374 -5.44 39.91 5.03
N TYR A 375 -4.94 40.13 6.23
CA TYR A 375 -4.95 41.43 6.91
C TYR A 375 -3.53 41.82 7.29
N MET A 376 -3.32 43.07 7.72
CA MET A 376 -2.00 43.55 8.15
C MET A 376 -1.93 43.61 9.68
N ASP A 377 -0.78 43.26 10.25
CA ASP A 377 -0.52 43.42 11.68
C ASP A 377 -0.10 44.86 12.05
N GLU A 378 0.26 45.07 13.32
CA GLU A 378 0.69 46.37 13.87
C GLU A 378 1.96 46.95 13.19
N TYR A 379 2.77 46.11 12.56
CA TYR A 379 3.98 46.52 11.82
C TYR A 379 3.71 46.68 10.32
N GLY A 380 2.46 46.49 9.88
CA GLY A 380 2.08 46.50 8.47
C GLY A 380 2.44 45.21 7.73
N ASP A 381 2.82 44.14 8.43
CA ASP A 381 3.18 42.87 7.82
C ASP A 381 1.90 42.03 7.52
N PRO A 382 1.86 41.30 6.40
CA PRO A 382 0.70 40.49 6.04
C PRO A 382 0.53 39.29 6.98
N VAL A 383 -0.73 39.01 7.34
CA VAL A 383 -1.12 37.88 8.18
C VAL A 383 -2.13 37.01 7.47
N ILE A 384 -1.81 35.72 7.36
CA ILE A 384 -2.74 34.69 6.92
C ILE A 384 -3.61 34.25 8.11
N PRO A 385 -4.95 34.40 8.05
CA PRO A 385 -5.83 33.87 9.08
C PRO A 385 -5.71 32.36 9.21
N TRP A 386 -5.93 31.84 10.42
CA TRP A 386 -5.88 30.40 10.67
C TRP A 386 -6.93 29.64 9.85
N TYR A 387 -8.18 30.09 9.93
CA TYR A 387 -9.33 29.59 9.18
C TYR A 387 -10.44 30.64 9.13
N TYR A 388 -11.43 30.39 8.27
CA TYR A 388 -12.68 31.13 8.17
C TYR A 388 -13.86 30.23 8.53
N TYR A 389 -14.75 30.69 9.41
CA TYR A 389 -15.90 29.92 9.89
C TYR A 389 -17.22 30.66 9.69
N VAL A 390 -18.32 29.91 9.68
CA VAL A 390 -19.68 30.46 9.66
C VAL A 390 -20.08 30.82 11.11
N PRO A 391 -20.42 32.07 11.43
CA PRO A 391 -20.84 32.46 12.78
C PRO A 391 -22.17 31.79 13.16
N ARG A 392 -22.39 31.53 14.45
CA ARG A 392 -23.56 30.78 14.95
C ARG A 392 -24.90 31.35 14.45
N GLU A 393 -25.02 32.67 14.43
CA GLU A 393 -26.22 33.40 13.98
C GLU A 393 -26.56 33.17 12.50
N GLY A 394 -25.56 32.83 11.67
CA GLY A 394 -25.72 32.66 10.23
C GLY A 394 -25.90 31.21 9.77
N ILE A 395 -25.85 30.23 10.67
CA ILE A 395 -25.82 28.80 10.28
C ILE A 395 -27.05 28.39 9.49
N GLU A 396 -28.24 28.77 9.92
CA GLU A 396 -29.48 28.37 9.25
C GLU A 396 -29.62 29.00 7.85
N ASN A 397 -29.16 30.25 7.69
CA ASN A 397 -29.11 30.91 6.38
C ASN A 397 -28.10 30.22 5.44
N GLU A 398 -26.91 29.86 5.94
CA GLU A 398 -25.91 29.16 5.12
C GLU A 398 -26.37 27.75 4.71
N ARG A 399 -27.12 27.05 5.56
CA ARG A 399 -27.68 25.71 5.27
C ARG A 399 -28.78 25.75 4.21
N SER A 400 -29.65 26.77 4.28
CA SER A 400 -30.77 26.96 3.34
C SER A 400 -30.29 27.46 1.97
N GLU A 401 -29.36 28.42 1.96
CA GLU A 401 -28.75 28.96 0.76
C GLU A 401 -27.22 28.99 0.93
N PRO A 402 -26.49 28.02 0.33
CA PRO A 402 -25.04 27.98 0.42
C PRO A 402 -24.38 29.27 -0.04
N TYR A 403 -23.38 29.72 0.72
CA TYR A 403 -22.66 30.99 0.52
C TYR A 403 -23.47 32.28 0.73
N SER A 404 -24.62 32.21 1.40
CA SER A 404 -25.39 33.39 1.81
C SER A 404 -24.73 34.15 2.96
N VAL A 405 -23.88 33.49 3.77
CA VAL A 405 -23.24 34.10 4.93
C VAL A 405 -21.77 34.40 4.70
N ARG A 406 -21.37 35.62 5.10
CA ARG A 406 -19.96 36.03 5.16
C ARG A 406 -19.27 35.29 6.30
N ARG A 407 -18.24 34.50 5.98
CA ARG A 407 -17.43 33.80 6.99
C ARG A 407 -16.50 34.77 7.72
N MET A 408 -16.31 34.54 9.01
CA MET A 408 -15.46 35.35 9.88
C MET A 408 -14.08 34.72 10.03
N PRO A 409 -12.99 35.51 10.01
CA PRO A 409 -11.65 35.00 10.28
C PRO A 409 -11.46 34.73 11.77
N ALA A 410 -10.75 33.65 12.12
CA ALA A 410 -10.50 33.25 13.52
C ALA A 410 -9.79 34.31 14.38
N ASN A 411 -9.13 35.31 13.78
CA ASN A 411 -8.25 36.25 14.47
C ASN A 411 -8.90 37.63 14.76
N GLN A 412 -10.19 37.84 14.46
CA GLN A 412 -10.88 39.14 14.65
C GLN A 412 -12.13 39.09 15.55
N ALA A 413 -12.43 37.96 16.20
CA ALA A 413 -13.59 37.88 17.09
C ALA A 413 -13.19 38.08 18.55
N ASP A 414 -13.98 38.89 19.26
CA ASP A 414 -13.98 39.22 20.70
C ASP A 414 -14.36 37.99 21.56
N ASP A 415 -13.93 36.80 21.15
CA ASP A 415 -14.40 35.53 21.66
C ASP A 415 -13.28 34.90 22.51
N SER A 416 -13.50 34.89 23.82
CA SER A 416 -12.61 34.36 24.87
C SER A 416 -12.07 32.93 24.63
N VAL A 417 -12.60 32.22 23.63
CA VAL A 417 -12.26 30.85 23.22
C VAL A 417 -11.04 30.81 22.27
N ASN A 418 -10.83 31.83 21.44
CA ASN A 418 -9.70 31.87 20.50
C ASN A 418 -8.66 32.87 20.99
N LYS A 419 -7.69 32.38 21.76
CA LYS A 419 -6.50 33.16 22.14
C LYS A 419 -5.77 33.59 20.86
N GLY A 420 -5.98 34.84 20.43
CA GLY A 420 -5.44 35.40 19.19
C GLY A 420 -3.94 35.12 19.02
N GLY A 421 -3.47 35.03 17.78
CA GLY A 421 -2.07 34.73 17.45
C GLY A 421 -1.87 34.39 15.97
N LEU A 422 -0.61 34.35 15.53
CA LEU A 422 -0.23 33.97 14.17
C LEU A 422 -0.23 32.44 14.06
N PHE A 423 -0.88 31.92 13.02
CA PHE A 423 -0.78 30.50 12.67
C PHE A 423 0.52 30.24 11.92
N LEU A 424 1.52 29.69 12.63
CA LEU A 424 2.91 29.71 12.17
C LEU A 424 3.14 28.85 10.93
N TRP A 425 2.39 27.77 10.74
CA TRP A 425 2.49 26.96 9.51
C TRP A 425 2.05 27.75 8.27
N ALA A 426 0.90 28.44 8.31
CA ALA A 426 0.46 29.25 7.17
C ALA A 426 1.39 30.43 6.88
N GLN A 427 1.88 31.10 7.94
CA GLN A 427 2.84 32.20 7.79
C GLN A 427 4.16 31.72 7.17
N SER A 428 4.64 30.54 7.57
CA SER A 428 5.86 29.95 7.02
C SER A 428 5.73 29.66 5.52
N LEU A 429 4.64 29.02 5.10
CA LEU A 429 4.40 28.78 3.67
C LEU A 429 4.19 30.08 2.90
N PHE A 430 3.57 31.10 3.51
CA PHE A 430 3.39 32.40 2.86
C PHE A 430 4.74 33.06 2.56
N VAL A 431 5.66 33.09 3.51
CA VAL A 431 7.03 33.60 3.29
C VAL A 431 7.71 32.86 2.14
N LEU A 432 7.64 31.52 2.13
CA LEU A 432 8.19 30.72 1.02
C LEU A 432 7.56 31.06 -0.33
N ALA A 433 6.23 31.16 -0.38
CA ALA A 433 5.51 31.53 -1.60
C ALA A 433 5.93 32.91 -2.11
N GLN A 434 6.07 33.91 -1.22
CA GLN A 434 6.50 35.25 -1.59
C GLN A 434 7.94 35.28 -2.13
N LEU A 435 8.87 34.57 -1.48
CA LEU A 435 10.26 34.45 -1.94
C LEU A 435 10.34 33.81 -3.33
N LEU A 436 9.52 32.77 -3.58
CA LEU A 436 9.43 32.09 -4.86
C LEU A 436 8.84 32.99 -5.96
N THR A 437 7.69 33.62 -5.70
CA THR A 437 7.02 34.47 -6.70
C THR A 437 7.76 35.77 -6.96
N GLY A 438 8.54 36.27 -5.98
CA GLY A 438 9.44 37.40 -6.15
C GLY A 438 10.73 37.06 -6.90
N GLY A 439 10.98 35.79 -7.23
CA GLY A 439 12.22 35.35 -7.88
C GLY A 439 13.47 35.45 -7.00
N LEU A 440 13.28 35.62 -5.68
CA LEU A 440 14.35 35.72 -4.68
C LEU A 440 14.86 34.34 -4.24
N LEU A 441 14.00 33.33 -4.33
CA LEU A 441 14.33 31.93 -4.10
C LEU A 441 13.95 31.12 -5.34
N HIS A 442 14.86 30.30 -5.84
CA HIS A 442 14.56 29.39 -6.94
C HIS A 442 14.05 28.03 -6.43
N VAL A 443 13.20 27.35 -7.20
CA VAL A 443 12.66 26.02 -6.83
C VAL A 443 13.75 24.99 -6.52
N ASN A 444 14.86 25.03 -7.27
CA ASN A 444 16.05 24.18 -7.04
C ASN A 444 16.77 24.44 -5.71
N GLU A 445 16.57 25.60 -5.10
CA GLU A 445 17.19 25.94 -3.82
C GLU A 445 16.32 25.51 -2.64
N LEU A 446 15.00 25.57 -2.83
CA LEU A 446 14.01 25.06 -1.88
C LEU A 446 13.91 23.53 -1.92
N ASP A 447 14.14 22.92 -3.08
CA ASP A 447 14.21 21.48 -3.26
C ASP A 447 15.52 21.06 -3.95
N PRO A 448 16.65 21.04 -3.21
CA PRO A 448 17.98 20.76 -3.76
C PRO A 448 18.14 19.32 -4.25
N ILE A 449 17.27 18.40 -3.84
CA ILE A 449 17.21 17.02 -4.31
C ILE A 449 16.31 16.84 -5.55
N ARG A 450 15.68 17.93 -6.02
CA ARG A 450 14.82 18.01 -7.21
C ARG A 450 13.75 16.92 -7.25
N ARG A 451 13.10 16.64 -6.12
CA ARG A 451 11.97 15.71 -6.02
C ARG A 451 10.78 16.12 -6.87
N TYR A 452 10.60 17.41 -7.14
CA TYR A 452 9.59 17.87 -8.10
C TYR A 452 9.76 17.27 -9.50
N LEU A 453 10.96 16.72 -9.82
CA LEU A 453 11.21 15.94 -11.02
C LEU A 453 11.07 14.42 -10.75
N PRO A 454 10.64 13.65 -11.77
CA PRO A 454 10.75 12.20 -11.76
C PRO A 454 12.21 11.78 -11.50
N SER A 455 12.41 10.64 -10.83
CA SER A 455 13.74 10.18 -10.40
C SER A 455 14.76 10.03 -11.53
N TYR A 456 14.34 9.79 -12.77
CA TYR A 456 15.23 9.73 -13.94
C TYR A 456 15.73 11.10 -14.43
N ASN A 457 15.05 12.19 -14.08
CA ASN A 457 15.43 13.56 -14.42
C ASN A 457 16.20 14.27 -13.28
N ARG A 458 16.41 13.60 -12.15
CA ARG A 458 17.14 14.17 -11.01
C ARG A 458 18.65 14.12 -11.25
N PRO A 459 19.43 15.06 -10.68
CA PRO A 459 20.89 15.04 -10.79
C PRO A 459 21.45 13.72 -10.26
N ARG A 460 22.36 13.10 -11.02
CA ARG A 460 23.06 11.90 -10.57
C ARG A 460 24.07 12.30 -9.48
N ARG A 461 23.93 11.71 -8.30
CA ARG A 461 24.98 11.77 -7.28
C ARG A 461 26.05 10.74 -7.64
N ALA A 462 27.29 11.18 -7.84
CA ALA A 462 28.42 10.28 -7.98
C ALA A 462 28.66 9.61 -6.62
N GLY A 463 28.20 8.37 -6.46
CA GLY A 463 28.32 7.60 -5.22
C GLY A 463 28.27 6.11 -5.51
N ARG A 464 28.91 5.31 -4.63
CA ARG A 464 28.91 3.85 -4.73
C ARG A 464 27.70 3.18 -4.08
N TYR A 465 26.81 3.95 -3.46
CA TYR A 465 25.58 3.46 -2.82
C TYR A 465 24.39 3.57 -3.77
N SER A 466 23.44 2.65 -3.66
CA SER A 466 22.28 2.68 -4.53
C SER A 466 21.41 3.90 -4.25
N ALA A 467 21.10 4.65 -5.31
CA ALA A 467 20.08 5.69 -5.29
C ALA A 467 18.88 5.26 -6.13
N PHE A 468 17.68 5.72 -5.75
CA PHE A 468 16.47 5.53 -6.55
C PHE A 468 16.61 6.27 -7.89
N GLN A 469 16.54 5.51 -8.99
CA GLN A 469 16.60 5.98 -10.37
C GLN A 469 15.38 5.50 -11.13
N GLY A 470 14.72 6.41 -11.85
CA GLY A 470 13.62 6.05 -12.72
C GLY A 470 14.13 5.50 -14.05
N THR A 471 13.26 4.83 -14.79
CA THR A 471 13.43 4.61 -16.23
C THR A 471 12.55 5.62 -16.95
N ALA A 472 13.10 6.40 -17.87
CA ALA A 472 12.29 7.23 -18.76
C ALA A 472 11.41 6.29 -19.63
N THR A 473 10.15 6.64 -19.84
CA THR A 473 9.23 5.89 -20.72
C THR A 473 9.53 6.09 -22.20
N ASP A 474 10.29 7.14 -22.54
CA ASP A 474 10.56 7.53 -23.92
C ASP A 474 11.97 7.10 -24.34
N LEU A 475 12.02 6.31 -25.40
CA LEU A 475 13.24 5.74 -25.99
C LEU A 475 13.94 6.83 -26.81
N VAL A 476 15.06 7.37 -26.29
CA VAL A 476 15.96 8.23 -27.07
C VAL A 476 17.15 7.39 -27.50
N VAL A 477 17.25 7.10 -28.80
CA VAL A 477 18.42 6.42 -29.38
C VAL A 477 19.52 7.45 -29.60
N GLN A 478 20.54 7.44 -28.75
CA GLN A 478 21.80 8.14 -29.03
C GLN A 478 22.71 7.20 -29.83
N VAL A 479 23.02 7.57 -31.06
CA VAL A 479 23.98 6.86 -31.91
C VAL A 479 25.32 7.60 -31.80
N VAL A 480 26.34 6.90 -31.29
CA VAL A 480 27.74 7.36 -31.32
C VAL A 480 28.47 6.49 -32.33
N LEU A 481 29.14 7.13 -33.28
CA LEU A 481 29.99 6.45 -34.26
C LEU A 481 31.40 6.35 -33.70
N ILE A 482 31.91 5.13 -33.50
CA ILE A 482 33.26 4.89 -33.00
C ILE A 482 34.18 4.61 -34.19
N ALA A 483 35.17 5.48 -34.38
CA ALA A 483 36.23 5.26 -35.35
C ALA A 483 37.31 4.38 -34.72
N GLU A 484 37.67 3.27 -35.37
CA GLU A 484 38.69 2.33 -34.89
C GLU A 484 40.09 2.94 -34.71
N SER A 485 40.33 4.12 -35.30
CA SER A 485 41.59 4.85 -35.18
C SER A 485 41.38 6.36 -35.28
N MET A 486 42.31 7.13 -34.70
CA MET A 486 42.36 8.59 -34.86
C MET A 486 42.42 9.02 -36.33
N ARG A 487 43.02 8.18 -37.20
CA ARG A 487 43.09 8.45 -38.64
C ARG A 487 41.72 8.36 -39.30
N LEU A 488 40.93 7.34 -38.96
CA LEU A 488 39.55 7.21 -39.46
C LEU A 488 38.67 8.33 -38.88
N GLN A 489 38.86 8.71 -37.63
CA GLN A 489 38.16 9.84 -37.00
C GLN A 489 38.42 11.15 -37.74
N ALA A 490 39.68 11.47 -38.02
CA ALA A 490 40.07 12.67 -38.77
C ALA A 490 39.48 12.64 -40.19
N MET A 491 39.51 11.49 -40.87
CA MET A 491 38.91 11.31 -42.19
C MET A 491 37.39 11.55 -42.16
N MET A 492 36.66 10.93 -41.23
CA MET A 492 35.21 11.10 -41.10
C MET A 492 34.83 12.54 -40.70
N GLY A 493 35.70 13.22 -39.92
CA GLY A 493 35.59 14.64 -39.60
C GLY A 493 35.63 15.56 -40.83
N THR A 494 36.40 15.21 -41.87
CA THR A 494 36.40 15.97 -43.14
C THR A 494 35.06 15.91 -43.89
N TYR A 495 34.24 14.89 -43.62
CA TYR A 495 32.88 14.73 -44.14
C TYR A 495 31.81 15.26 -43.17
N GLY A 496 32.20 15.95 -42.09
CA GLY A 496 31.28 16.47 -41.07
C GLY A 496 30.69 15.40 -40.16
N ILE A 497 31.20 14.16 -40.19
CA ILE A 497 30.73 13.06 -39.34
C ILE A 497 31.57 13.04 -38.06
N GLN A 498 30.97 13.46 -36.95
CA GLN A 498 31.62 13.39 -35.64
C GLN A 498 31.68 11.93 -35.17
N THR A 499 32.90 11.46 -34.91
CA THR A 499 33.18 10.12 -34.38
C THR A 499 34.11 10.22 -33.18
N GLN A 500 34.09 9.22 -32.31
CA GLN A 500 34.97 9.11 -31.14
C GLN A 500 35.89 7.90 -31.28
N THR A 501 37.07 7.91 -30.66
CA THR A 501 37.95 6.73 -30.60
C THR A 501 37.62 5.86 -29.37
N PRO A 502 37.95 4.56 -29.35
CA PRO A 502 37.69 3.69 -28.21
C PRO A 502 38.23 4.22 -26.88
N HIS A 503 39.36 4.95 -26.91
CA HIS A 503 39.98 5.56 -25.71
C HIS A 503 39.22 6.80 -25.20
N GLU A 504 38.46 7.48 -26.05
CA GLU A 504 37.62 8.63 -25.67
C GLU A 504 36.27 8.19 -25.06
N VAL A 505 35.95 6.90 -25.11
CA VAL A 505 34.63 6.33 -24.75
C VAL A 505 34.65 5.54 -23.41
N GLU A 506 35.79 5.40 -22.73
CA GLU A 506 35.85 4.71 -21.42
C GLU A 506 35.84 5.64 -20.19
N PRO A 507 35.03 5.38 -19.14
CA PRO A 507 33.86 4.51 -19.07
C PRO A 507 32.59 5.36 -19.24
N VAL A 508 31.95 5.29 -20.41
CA VAL A 508 30.56 5.72 -20.55
C VAL A 508 29.68 4.78 -19.69
N GLN A 509 29.28 5.24 -18.51
CA GLN A 509 28.17 4.66 -17.75
C GLN A 509 26.91 4.78 -18.60
N GLY A 510 26.59 3.71 -19.32
CA GLY A 510 25.51 3.64 -20.29
C GLY A 510 24.21 4.27 -19.78
N THR A 511 23.67 5.18 -20.58
CA THR A 511 22.29 5.64 -20.46
C THR A 511 21.35 4.48 -20.72
N ALA A 512 20.32 4.38 -19.88
CA ALA A 512 19.30 3.34 -19.93
C ALA A 512 18.49 3.47 -21.23
N THR A 513 18.45 2.44 -22.07
CA THR A 513 17.52 2.36 -23.20
C THR A 513 16.74 1.06 -23.29
N ASP A 514 16.86 0.15 -22.32
CA ASP A 514 15.87 -0.89 -22.03
C ASP A 514 16.25 -1.56 -20.69
N LEU A 515 15.33 -1.61 -19.73
CA LEU A 515 15.54 -2.42 -18.53
C LEU A 515 15.57 -3.90 -18.96
N VAL A 516 16.69 -4.57 -18.67
CA VAL A 516 16.86 -6.00 -18.94
C VAL A 516 17.13 -6.70 -17.63
N VAL A 517 16.26 -7.65 -17.27
CA VAL A 517 16.46 -8.48 -16.08
C VAL A 517 17.51 -9.53 -16.39
N GLN A 518 18.62 -9.51 -15.66
CA GLN A 518 19.69 -10.49 -15.80
C GLN A 518 19.32 -11.73 -14.98
N VAL A 519 19.52 -12.91 -15.56
CA VAL A 519 19.19 -14.17 -14.90
C VAL A 519 20.42 -15.06 -14.87
N VAL A 520 20.73 -15.58 -13.69
CA VAL A 520 21.81 -16.55 -13.44
C VAL A 520 21.18 -17.85 -12.96
N LEU A 521 21.55 -18.97 -13.58
CA LEU A 521 21.08 -20.30 -13.19
C LEU A 521 22.18 -21.02 -12.41
N ILE A 522 21.90 -21.34 -11.15
CA ILE A 522 22.81 -22.11 -10.28
C ILE A 522 22.27 -23.52 -10.11
N ALA A 523 23.02 -24.53 -10.55
CA ALA A 523 22.71 -25.94 -10.33
C ALA A 523 23.36 -26.43 -9.03
N GLU A 524 22.61 -27.15 -8.19
CA GLU A 524 23.13 -27.58 -6.88
C GLU A 524 24.27 -28.61 -6.95
N SER A 525 24.40 -29.36 -8.05
CA SER A 525 25.43 -30.39 -8.25
C SER A 525 26.03 -30.33 -9.66
N MET A 526 27.28 -30.81 -9.81
CA MET A 526 27.90 -31.01 -11.14
C MET A 526 27.12 -32.00 -12.00
N ARG A 527 26.48 -32.98 -11.36
CA ARG A 527 25.61 -33.96 -12.02
C ARG A 527 24.42 -33.27 -12.68
N LEU A 528 23.73 -32.41 -11.92
CA LEU A 528 22.61 -31.61 -12.42
C LEU A 528 23.05 -30.64 -13.52
N GLN A 529 24.21 -30.00 -13.38
CA GLN A 529 24.76 -29.14 -14.43
C GLN A 529 24.97 -29.91 -15.73
N ALA A 530 25.61 -31.08 -15.68
CA ALA A 530 25.83 -31.92 -16.85
C ALA A 530 24.49 -32.32 -17.50
N MET A 531 23.47 -32.63 -16.69
CA MET A 531 22.13 -32.99 -17.17
C MET A 531 21.46 -31.81 -17.87
N MET A 532 21.49 -30.62 -17.27
CA MET A 532 20.94 -29.41 -17.90
C MET A 532 21.67 -29.07 -19.21
N GLY A 533 22.97 -29.38 -19.28
CA GLY A 533 23.80 -29.25 -20.49
C GLY A 533 23.28 -30.06 -21.68
N THR A 534 22.73 -31.26 -21.46
CA THR A 534 22.18 -32.09 -22.56
C THR A 534 20.93 -31.48 -23.19
N TYR A 535 20.22 -30.61 -22.47
CA TYR A 535 19.09 -29.83 -22.97
C TYR A 535 19.52 -28.46 -23.56
N GLY A 536 20.83 -28.21 -23.66
CA GLY A 536 21.38 -26.95 -24.15
C GLY A 536 21.15 -25.77 -23.20
N ILE A 537 20.92 -26.03 -21.91
CA ILE A 537 20.75 -25.03 -20.86
C ILE A 537 22.07 -24.91 -20.09
N GLN A 538 22.70 -23.74 -20.17
CA GLN A 538 23.94 -23.46 -19.45
C GLN A 538 23.61 -23.05 -18.01
N THR A 539 24.19 -23.75 -17.04
CA THR A 539 24.09 -23.46 -15.60
C THR A 539 25.51 -23.40 -15.00
N GLN A 540 25.65 -22.81 -13.82
CA GLN A 540 26.90 -22.82 -13.05
C GLN A 540 26.71 -23.55 -11.72
N THR A 541 27.75 -24.19 -11.23
CA THR A 541 27.76 -24.72 -9.86
C THR A 541 28.17 -23.64 -8.85
N PRO A 542 27.86 -23.81 -7.54
CA PRO A 542 28.33 -22.89 -6.50
C PRO A 542 29.85 -22.74 -6.44
N HIS A 543 30.61 -23.76 -6.84
CA HIS A 543 32.07 -23.71 -6.92
C HIS A 543 32.55 -22.86 -8.12
N GLU A 544 31.90 -22.96 -9.29
CA GLU A 544 32.29 -22.19 -10.49
C GLU A 544 32.01 -20.68 -10.41
N VAL A 545 31.18 -20.23 -9.47
CA VAL A 545 30.86 -18.80 -9.28
C VAL A 545 31.82 -18.11 -8.31
N GLU A 546 32.71 -18.85 -7.64
CA GLU A 546 33.75 -18.27 -6.79
C GLU A 546 34.60 -17.25 -7.58
N PRO A 547 34.95 -16.09 -6.98
CA PRO A 547 34.84 -15.76 -5.54
C PRO A 547 33.48 -15.19 -5.10
N VAL A 548 32.45 -15.18 -5.95
CA VAL A 548 31.11 -14.71 -5.56
C VAL A 548 30.41 -15.79 -4.74
N GLN A 549 29.99 -15.45 -3.53
CA GLN A 549 29.25 -16.34 -2.65
C GLN A 549 27.76 -16.31 -2.97
N VAL A 550 27.17 -17.49 -3.19
CA VAL A 550 25.72 -17.63 -3.33
C VAL A 550 25.12 -17.92 -1.96
N CYS A 551 24.25 -17.03 -1.52
CA CYS A 551 23.72 -16.98 -0.15
C CYS A 551 22.19 -17.02 -0.12
N SER A 552 21.63 -17.44 1.00
CA SER A 552 20.18 -17.34 1.22
C SER A 552 19.77 -15.89 1.50
N SER A 553 18.52 -15.55 1.26
CA SER A 553 17.99 -14.23 1.63
C SER A 553 17.98 -14.04 3.16
N THR A 554 17.80 -15.13 3.92
CA THR A 554 17.87 -15.14 5.39
C THR A 554 19.22 -14.68 5.93
N GLN A 555 20.34 -15.04 5.29
CA GLN A 555 21.67 -14.54 5.69
C GLN A 555 21.78 -13.02 5.54
N LEU A 556 21.23 -12.47 4.45
CA LEU A 556 21.19 -11.04 4.25
C LEU A 556 20.33 -10.32 5.32
N VAL A 557 19.28 -10.97 5.83
CA VAL A 557 18.50 -10.44 6.98
C VAL A 557 19.38 -10.30 8.22
N HIS A 558 20.27 -11.27 8.48
CA HIS A 558 21.21 -11.20 9.60
C HIS A 558 22.24 -10.06 9.43
N VAL A 559 22.74 -9.84 8.21
CA VAL A 559 23.64 -8.70 7.93
C VAL A 559 22.94 -7.36 8.20
N TYR A 560 21.73 -7.18 7.67
CA TYR A 560 20.99 -5.92 7.89
C TYR A 560 20.55 -5.71 9.35
N ARG A 561 20.51 -6.75 10.19
CA ARG A 561 20.17 -6.61 11.61
C ARG A 561 21.13 -5.65 12.33
N GLU A 562 22.40 -5.67 11.96
CA GLU A 562 23.44 -4.82 12.54
C GLU A 562 23.32 -3.35 12.12
N LEU A 563 22.56 -3.05 11.07
CA LEU A 563 22.35 -1.69 10.60
C LEU A 563 21.50 -0.89 11.62
N GLY A 564 22.05 0.22 12.09
CA GLY A 564 21.39 1.10 13.06
C GLY A 564 21.43 0.60 14.51
N VAL A 565 22.26 -0.39 14.84
CA VAL A 565 22.48 -0.79 16.24
C VAL A 565 23.15 0.35 17.01
N CYS A 566 22.61 0.69 18.18
CA CYS A 566 23.20 1.67 19.08
C CYS A 566 22.99 1.23 20.55
N PRO A 567 24.03 0.66 21.20
CA PRO A 567 23.93 0.21 22.59
C PRO A 567 23.59 1.34 23.57
N LYS A 568 24.11 2.56 23.34
CA LYS A 568 23.86 3.73 24.21
C LYS A 568 22.38 4.14 24.25
N LEU A 569 21.69 4.00 23.11
CA LEU A 569 20.26 4.29 22.97
C LEU A 569 19.39 3.03 23.11
N LYS A 570 19.98 1.87 23.42
CA LYS A 570 19.30 0.56 23.49
C LYS A 570 18.55 0.21 22.21
N LEU A 571 19.07 0.61 21.06
CA LEU A 571 18.50 0.32 19.74
C LEU A 571 19.14 -0.93 19.15
N THR A 572 18.34 -1.90 18.74
CA THR A 572 18.82 -3.20 18.25
C THR A 572 18.96 -3.29 16.73
N GLY A 573 18.89 -2.16 16.01
CA GLY A 573 18.98 -2.12 14.55
C GLY A 573 17.73 -2.63 13.82
N ARG A 574 17.91 -3.15 12.60
CA ARG A 574 16.78 -3.60 11.75
C ARG A 574 16.09 -4.83 12.35
N PRO A 575 14.75 -4.84 12.47
CA PRO A 575 14.02 -6.05 12.89
C PRO A 575 14.18 -7.18 11.88
N ILE A 576 14.03 -8.42 12.34
CA ILE A 576 14.08 -9.63 11.49
C ILE A 576 12.91 -9.58 10.50
N ARG A 577 13.21 -9.11 9.28
CA ARG A 577 12.24 -8.86 8.21
C ARG A 577 12.80 -9.46 6.93
N PRO A 578 12.03 -10.29 6.19
CA PRO A 578 12.50 -10.91 4.96
C PRO A 578 12.88 -9.84 3.92
N VAL A 579 13.92 -10.13 3.14
CA VAL A 579 14.31 -9.31 1.98
C VAL A 579 13.46 -9.77 0.80
N GLY A 580 12.79 -8.82 0.14
CA GLY A 580 11.94 -9.14 -0.99
C GLY A 580 12.73 -9.26 -2.30
N SER A 581 12.00 -9.47 -3.37
CA SER A 581 12.54 -9.79 -4.69
C SER A 581 13.39 -8.68 -5.28
N LEU A 582 13.08 -7.41 -5.00
CA LEU A 582 13.93 -6.29 -5.44
C LEU A 582 15.24 -6.29 -4.65
N GLY A 583 15.20 -6.55 -3.34
CA GLY A 583 16.39 -6.69 -2.52
C GLY A 583 17.25 -7.91 -2.91
N THR A 584 16.67 -9.07 -3.21
CA THR A 584 17.44 -10.26 -3.61
C THR A 584 17.97 -10.19 -5.04
N SER A 585 17.47 -9.26 -5.87
CA SER A 585 17.93 -9.06 -7.26
C SER A 585 19.15 -8.13 -7.38
N LYS A 586 19.87 -7.91 -6.28
CA LYS A 586 21.11 -7.13 -6.21
C LYS A 586 22.31 -8.03 -5.98
N ILE A 587 23.49 -7.53 -6.36
CA ILE A 587 24.76 -8.05 -5.87
C ILE A 587 25.19 -7.20 -4.68
N TYR A 588 25.68 -7.83 -3.62
CA TYR A 588 26.12 -7.16 -2.41
C TYR A 588 27.62 -7.22 -2.26
N ARG A 589 28.22 -6.13 -1.75
CA ARG A 589 29.59 -6.09 -1.26
C ARG A 589 29.55 -5.98 0.26
N VAL A 590 30.02 -7.01 0.94
CA VAL A 590 29.99 -7.12 2.41
C VAL A 590 31.35 -7.58 2.90
N CYS A 591 32.04 -6.77 3.72
CA CYS A 591 33.38 -7.09 4.24
C CYS A 591 34.38 -7.55 3.16
N GLY A 592 34.36 -6.91 1.99
CA GLY A 592 35.20 -7.27 0.84
C GLY A 592 34.71 -8.47 0.01
N MET A 593 33.77 -9.27 0.51
CA MET A 593 33.14 -10.39 -0.20
C MET A 593 32.08 -9.88 -1.19
N THR A 594 31.91 -10.59 -2.29
CA THR A 594 30.81 -10.38 -3.24
C THR A 594 29.76 -11.44 -2.99
N VAL A 595 28.52 -11.03 -2.75
CA VAL A 595 27.43 -11.93 -2.38
C VAL A 595 26.27 -11.78 -3.37
N LEU A 596 25.76 -12.90 -3.86
CA LEU A 596 24.54 -12.99 -4.65
C LEU A 596 23.50 -13.79 -3.86
N CYS A 597 22.30 -13.23 -3.66
CA CYS A 597 21.24 -13.91 -2.94
C CYS A 597 20.24 -14.55 -3.90
N TYR A 598 19.74 -15.75 -3.59
CA TYR A 598 18.57 -16.30 -4.28
C TYR A 598 17.25 -15.87 -3.58
N PRO A 599 16.15 -15.68 -4.33
CA PRO A 599 14.85 -15.28 -3.78
C PRO A 599 14.25 -16.29 -2.79
N LEU A 600 13.34 -15.79 -1.93
CA LEU A 600 12.60 -16.58 -0.93
C LEU A 600 11.83 -17.78 -1.51
N ILE A 601 11.38 -17.72 -2.76
CA ILE A 601 10.68 -18.84 -3.43
C ILE A 601 11.55 -20.09 -3.58
N PHE A 602 12.88 -19.97 -3.45
CA PHE A 602 13.84 -21.08 -3.45
C PHE A 602 14.35 -21.43 -2.04
N GLU A 603 13.93 -20.71 -0.99
CA GLU A 603 14.23 -21.10 0.39
C GLU A 603 13.42 -22.33 0.81
N VAL A 604 13.98 -23.11 1.73
CA VAL A 604 13.27 -24.23 2.35
C VAL A 604 12.32 -23.63 3.39
N SER A 605 11.14 -23.21 2.94
CA SER A 605 10.06 -22.70 3.81
C SER A 605 9.42 -23.84 4.61
N GLU A 606 8.90 -23.51 5.80
CA GLU A 606 8.03 -24.41 6.56
C GLU A 606 6.72 -24.71 5.81
N PHE A 607 6.30 -23.85 4.87
CA PHE A 607 5.08 -24.02 4.07
C PHE A 607 5.36 -24.63 2.69
N TYR A 608 4.52 -25.58 2.24
CA TYR A 608 4.84 -26.53 1.15
C TYR A 608 4.60 -26.03 -0.29
N LEU A 609 4.11 -24.80 -0.50
CA LEU A 609 3.63 -24.33 -1.81
C LEU A 609 4.62 -24.55 -2.95
N TYR A 610 5.89 -24.24 -2.72
CA TYR A 610 6.93 -24.28 -3.75
C TYR A 610 7.38 -25.70 -4.12
N ARG A 611 6.86 -26.73 -3.44
CA ARG A 611 7.00 -28.13 -3.88
C ARG A 611 6.12 -28.45 -5.09
N ASP A 612 5.10 -27.65 -5.39
CA ASP A 612 4.38 -27.72 -6.65
C ASP A 612 5.16 -26.93 -7.71
N MET A 613 5.82 -27.64 -8.62
CA MET A 613 6.64 -27.01 -9.66
C MET A 613 5.81 -26.11 -10.59
N ALA A 614 4.57 -26.46 -10.91
CA ALA A 614 3.76 -25.63 -11.79
C ALA A 614 3.47 -24.26 -11.13
N LEU A 615 3.32 -24.24 -9.81
CA LEU A 615 3.24 -23.01 -9.03
C LEU A 615 4.58 -22.28 -9.00
N LEU A 616 5.70 -22.98 -8.74
CA LEU A 616 7.04 -22.39 -8.73
C LEU A 616 7.41 -21.72 -10.07
N ILE A 617 7.13 -22.36 -11.21
CA ILE A 617 7.37 -21.82 -12.55
C ILE A 617 6.64 -20.50 -12.74
N ASP A 618 5.38 -20.44 -12.33
CA ASP A 618 4.57 -19.23 -12.48
C ASP A 618 4.97 -18.14 -11.49
N ASP A 619 5.41 -18.52 -10.30
CA ASP A 619 5.99 -17.59 -9.33
C ASP A 619 7.30 -17.01 -9.86
N ILE A 620 8.19 -17.80 -10.48
CA ILE A 620 9.41 -17.27 -11.15
C ILE A 620 9.03 -16.25 -12.24
N LYS A 621 8.02 -16.55 -13.08
CA LYS A 621 7.54 -15.62 -14.11
C LYS A 621 7.02 -14.32 -13.49
N THR A 622 6.20 -14.44 -12.45
CA THR A 622 5.65 -13.29 -11.70
C THR A 622 6.76 -12.47 -11.05
N GLU A 623 7.79 -13.10 -10.51
CA GLU A 623 8.95 -12.42 -9.92
C GLU A 623 9.76 -11.65 -10.97
N LEU A 624 10.02 -12.25 -12.13
CA LEU A 624 10.70 -11.56 -13.23
C LEU A 624 9.88 -10.37 -13.73
N GLN A 625 8.55 -10.52 -13.84
CA GLN A 625 7.63 -9.42 -14.17
C GLN A 625 7.64 -8.32 -13.11
N PHE A 626 7.62 -8.69 -11.83
CA PHE A 626 7.65 -7.76 -10.71
C PHE A 626 8.96 -6.97 -10.71
N VAL A 627 10.10 -7.65 -10.78
CA VAL A 627 11.41 -7.01 -10.88
C VAL A 627 11.50 -6.12 -12.12
N GLY A 628 11.09 -6.62 -13.30
CA GLY A 628 11.07 -5.83 -14.53
C GLY A 628 10.16 -4.59 -14.46
N LYS A 629 9.03 -4.67 -13.76
CA LYS A 629 8.10 -3.53 -13.65
C LYS A 629 8.56 -2.49 -12.63
N TYR A 630 9.06 -2.94 -11.49
CA TYR A 630 9.29 -2.09 -10.30
C TYR A 630 10.77 -1.78 -10.03
N TRP A 631 11.72 -2.27 -10.83
CA TRP A 631 13.12 -1.89 -10.68
C TRP A 631 13.33 -0.40 -10.89
N ARG A 632 13.87 0.28 -9.87
CA ARG A 632 14.11 1.73 -9.87
C ARG A 632 15.46 2.06 -9.24
N LEU A 633 16.47 1.23 -9.47
CA LEU A 633 17.83 1.44 -8.96
C LEU A 633 18.83 1.54 -10.11
N SER A 634 20.01 2.09 -9.82
CA SER A 634 21.11 2.10 -10.77
C SER A 634 21.66 0.70 -11.00
N GLY A 635 22.02 0.38 -12.25
CA GLY A 635 22.45 -0.95 -12.66
C GLY A 635 21.27 -1.89 -12.93
N ARG A 636 21.54 -3.03 -13.57
CA ARG A 636 20.53 -4.01 -13.96
C ARG A 636 20.23 -4.96 -12.80
N PRO A 637 18.96 -5.38 -12.61
CA PRO A 637 18.63 -6.41 -11.63
C PRO A 637 19.23 -7.74 -12.06
N THR A 638 19.84 -8.46 -11.12
CA THR A 638 20.42 -9.80 -11.32
C THR A 638 19.69 -10.81 -10.44
N VAL A 639 18.86 -11.65 -11.06
CA VAL A 639 18.06 -12.68 -10.38
C VAL A 639 18.80 -14.01 -10.42
N CYS A 640 19.01 -14.61 -9.25
CA CYS A 640 19.58 -15.95 -9.10
C CYS A 640 18.47 -16.99 -9.01
N LEU A 641 18.38 -17.92 -9.98
CA LEU A 641 17.46 -19.05 -9.93
C LEU A 641 18.23 -20.32 -9.54
N LEU A 642 17.79 -20.97 -8.48
CA LEU A 642 18.38 -22.21 -8.00
C LEU A 642 17.68 -23.42 -8.64
N VAL A 643 18.46 -24.30 -9.26
CA VAL A 643 17.98 -25.56 -9.83
C VAL A 643 18.45 -26.71 -8.95
N ARG A 644 17.51 -27.53 -8.52
CA ARG A 644 17.73 -28.71 -7.69
C ARG A 644 17.35 -29.99 -8.43
N GLU A 645 17.91 -31.11 -8.04
CA GLU A 645 17.68 -32.42 -8.64
C GLU A 645 16.24 -32.90 -8.45
N GLU A 646 15.57 -32.49 -7.37
CA GLU A 646 14.15 -32.78 -7.15
C GLU A 646 13.26 -32.17 -8.25
N HIS A 647 13.67 -31.04 -8.83
CA HIS A 647 12.96 -30.44 -9.96
C HIS A 647 13.03 -31.38 -11.19
N MET A 648 14.11 -32.10 -11.41
CA MET A 648 14.19 -33.00 -12.57
C MET A 648 13.25 -34.20 -12.50
N ARG A 649 12.86 -34.63 -11.31
CA ARG A 649 11.99 -35.80 -11.10
C ARG A 649 10.49 -35.48 -11.27
N ASP A 650 10.15 -34.20 -11.40
CA ASP A 650 8.78 -33.72 -11.51
C ASP A 650 8.15 -34.10 -12.87
N PRO A 651 6.89 -34.56 -12.88
CA PRO A 651 6.10 -34.69 -14.10
C PRO A 651 6.06 -33.41 -14.97
N HIS A 652 6.16 -32.23 -14.36
CA HIS A 652 6.14 -30.93 -15.02
C HIS A 652 7.54 -30.42 -15.42
N PHE A 653 8.58 -31.24 -15.35
CA PHE A 653 9.94 -30.82 -15.73
C PHE A 653 10.01 -30.26 -17.16
N LYS A 654 9.17 -30.77 -18.08
CA LYS A 654 9.06 -30.24 -19.44
C LYS A 654 8.68 -28.75 -19.44
N GLN A 655 7.71 -28.35 -18.62
CA GLN A 655 7.30 -26.95 -18.48
C GLN A 655 8.44 -26.07 -17.92
N MET A 656 9.28 -26.64 -17.05
CA MET A 656 10.48 -25.95 -16.56
C MET A 656 11.53 -25.75 -17.67
N LEU A 657 11.70 -26.74 -18.55
CA LEU A 657 12.53 -26.60 -19.76
C LEU A 657 11.97 -25.52 -20.70
N ASP A 658 10.66 -25.44 -20.86
CA ASP A 658 10.01 -24.38 -21.65
C ASP A 658 10.30 -22.99 -21.05
N LEU A 659 10.28 -22.86 -19.71
CA LEU A 659 10.73 -21.64 -19.02
C LEU A 659 12.18 -21.30 -19.34
N PHE A 660 13.11 -22.25 -19.20
CA PHE A 660 14.52 -21.99 -19.51
C PHE A 660 14.74 -21.65 -20.98
N ALA A 661 13.97 -22.25 -21.89
CA ALA A 661 13.99 -21.92 -23.31
C ALA A 661 13.50 -20.48 -23.56
N MET A 662 12.45 -20.02 -22.87
CA MET A 662 12.00 -18.63 -22.90
C MET A 662 13.10 -17.67 -22.42
N LEU A 663 13.73 -17.98 -21.28
CA LEU A 663 14.83 -17.19 -20.74
C LEU A 663 16.02 -17.10 -21.72
N LYS A 664 16.35 -18.21 -22.38
CA LYS A 664 17.42 -18.27 -23.40
C LYS A 664 17.07 -17.47 -24.66
N LYS A 665 15.79 -17.41 -25.06
CA LYS A 665 15.30 -16.56 -26.17
C LYS A 665 15.35 -15.06 -25.85
N GLY A 666 15.57 -14.69 -24.58
CA GLY A 666 15.71 -13.30 -24.15
C GLY A 666 14.41 -12.60 -23.76
N HIS A 667 13.27 -13.32 -23.72
CA HIS A 667 11.98 -12.78 -23.29
C HIS A 667 11.20 -13.81 -22.47
N CYS A 668 10.59 -13.38 -21.37
CA CYS A 668 9.73 -14.18 -20.50
C CYS A 668 8.44 -13.42 -20.20
N ASP A 669 7.31 -13.85 -20.79
CA ASP A 669 5.98 -13.25 -20.60
C ASP A 669 5.97 -11.70 -20.66
N GLY A 670 6.57 -11.15 -21.72
CA GLY A 670 6.68 -9.70 -21.96
C GLY A 670 7.87 -9.01 -21.29
N VAL A 671 8.60 -9.70 -20.42
CA VAL A 671 9.80 -9.17 -19.76
C VAL A 671 11.05 -9.46 -20.59
N LYS A 672 11.83 -8.43 -20.90
CA LYS A 672 13.14 -8.59 -21.54
C LYS A 672 14.15 -9.13 -20.53
N VAL A 673 14.70 -10.31 -20.82
CA VAL A 673 15.63 -11.02 -19.92
C VAL A 673 16.96 -11.30 -20.62
N ARG A 674 18.03 -11.39 -19.83
CA ARG A 674 19.35 -11.82 -20.29
C ARG A 674 19.86 -12.95 -19.40
N LEU A 675 19.73 -14.17 -19.90
CA LEU A 675 20.37 -15.34 -19.31
C LEU A 675 21.89 -15.29 -19.59
N GLY A 676 22.71 -15.52 -18.56
CA GLY A 676 24.17 -15.57 -18.74
C GLY A 676 24.93 -16.04 -17.52
N ARG A 677 26.23 -16.27 -17.70
CA ARG A 677 27.16 -16.53 -16.59
C ARG A 677 27.31 -15.31 -15.71
N LEU A 678 27.38 -15.51 -14.39
CA LEU A 678 27.48 -14.44 -13.40
C LEU A 678 28.67 -13.51 -13.68
N GLN A 679 29.85 -14.05 -13.98
CA GLN A 679 31.06 -13.27 -14.26
C GLN A 679 30.89 -12.26 -15.39
N ASN A 680 30.03 -12.56 -16.37
CA ASN A 680 29.77 -11.69 -17.52
C ASN A 680 28.73 -10.61 -17.22
N LEU A 681 27.92 -10.79 -16.17
CA LEU A 681 26.79 -9.92 -15.85
C LEU A 681 27.15 -8.88 -14.79
N ILE A 682 28.06 -9.21 -13.86
CA ILE A 682 28.47 -8.38 -12.70
C ILE A 682 28.75 -6.93 -13.08
N SER A 683 29.46 -6.66 -14.19
CA SER A 683 29.86 -5.31 -14.59
C SER A 683 28.70 -4.36 -14.89
N SER A 684 27.52 -4.92 -15.17
CA SER A 684 26.30 -4.16 -15.46
C SER A 684 25.20 -4.36 -14.41
N SER A 685 25.45 -5.19 -13.40
CA SER A 685 24.55 -5.47 -12.29
C SER A 685 24.46 -4.27 -11.34
N CYS A 686 23.34 -4.17 -10.61
CA CYS A 686 23.24 -3.30 -9.45
C CYS A 686 24.04 -3.89 -8.29
N ILE A 687 25.02 -3.12 -7.80
CA ILE A 687 25.88 -3.50 -6.69
C ILE A 687 25.59 -2.58 -5.50
N GLU A 688 25.20 -3.16 -4.37
CA GLU A 688 25.00 -2.45 -3.11
C GLU A 688 26.19 -2.68 -2.17
N HIS A 689 26.76 -1.60 -1.66
CA HIS A 689 27.87 -1.64 -0.71
C HIS A 689 27.36 -1.53 0.73
N LEU A 690 27.51 -2.61 1.52
CA LEU A 690 27.12 -2.67 2.94
C LEU A 690 28.32 -2.36 3.83
N ASP A 691 28.93 -1.20 3.60
CA ASP A 691 30.21 -0.81 4.21
C ASP A 691 30.12 -0.56 5.72
N PHE A 692 28.90 -0.42 6.29
CA PHE A 692 28.67 -0.35 7.74
C PHE A 692 29.15 -1.61 8.48
N MET A 693 29.26 -2.74 7.76
CA MET A 693 29.82 -3.98 8.32
C MET A 693 31.36 -3.89 8.46
N SER A 694 32.06 -2.95 7.86
CA SER A 694 33.54 -2.93 7.90
C SER A 694 34.13 -2.60 9.28
N GLN A 695 33.30 -2.34 10.29
CA GLN A 695 33.69 -1.85 11.61
C GLN A 695 33.56 -2.88 12.76
N GLY A 696 33.15 -4.13 12.48
CA GLY A 696 32.92 -5.15 13.52
C GLY A 696 33.62 -6.50 13.26
N GLU A 697 33.74 -7.32 14.32
CA GLU A 697 34.03 -8.76 14.21
C GLU A 697 32.72 -9.51 14.09
N PHE A 698 32.54 -10.32 13.04
CA PHE A 698 31.28 -11.04 12.78
C PHE A 698 31.47 -12.56 12.86
N PRO A 699 30.46 -13.29 13.36
CA PRO A 699 30.45 -14.75 13.32
C PRO A 699 30.62 -15.27 11.89
N SER A 700 31.52 -16.24 11.70
CA SER A 700 31.73 -16.91 10.40
C SER A 700 30.46 -17.59 9.86
N GLU A 701 29.52 -17.93 10.75
CA GLU A 701 28.24 -18.57 10.43
C GLU A 701 27.26 -17.65 9.67
N MET A 702 27.48 -16.32 9.70
CA MET A 702 26.61 -15.33 9.03
C MET A 702 26.64 -15.45 7.50
N PHE A 703 27.67 -16.09 6.93
CA PHE A 703 27.86 -16.26 5.49
C PHE A 703 27.96 -17.73 5.09
N SER A 704 27.05 -18.58 5.59
CA SER A 704 27.00 -20.01 5.22
C SER A 704 26.64 -20.20 3.74
N GLN A 705 27.64 -20.17 2.85
CA GLN A 705 27.46 -20.32 1.41
C GLN A 705 26.63 -21.56 1.05
N PHE A 706 25.78 -21.44 0.03
CA PHE A 706 25.13 -22.57 -0.58
C PHE A 706 26.19 -23.51 -1.17
N ARG A 707 26.38 -24.67 -0.53
CA ARG A 707 27.45 -25.61 -0.90
C ARG A 707 27.01 -26.49 -2.06
N GLN A 708 27.96 -26.80 -2.92
CA GLN A 708 27.76 -27.79 -3.98
C GLN A 708 27.48 -29.16 -3.36
N LEU A 709 26.44 -29.84 -3.84
CA LEU A 709 26.12 -31.21 -3.46
C LEU A 709 27.13 -32.15 -4.14
N GLU A 710 27.84 -32.93 -3.33
CA GLU A 710 28.81 -33.92 -3.80
C GLU A 710 28.15 -35.28 -4.00
N HIS A 711 28.50 -35.95 -5.10
CA HIS A 711 28.11 -37.33 -5.37
C HIS A 711 29.36 -38.17 -5.59
N GLU A 712 29.37 -39.40 -5.09
CA GLU A 712 30.48 -40.35 -5.27
C GLU A 712 30.71 -40.73 -6.75
N TYR A 713 29.71 -40.51 -7.63
CA TYR A 713 29.80 -40.84 -9.05
C TYR A 713 29.12 -39.78 -9.95
N ILE A 714 29.84 -39.32 -10.98
CA ILE A 714 29.41 -38.27 -11.94
C ILE A 714 28.92 -38.87 -13.28
N GLY A 715 29.18 -40.16 -13.54
CA GLY A 715 28.88 -40.82 -14.81
C GLY A 715 27.42 -41.21 -15.01
N TYR A 716 26.96 -41.22 -16.26
CA TYR A 716 25.63 -41.69 -16.67
C TYR A 716 25.64 -43.19 -16.97
N GLN A 717 24.56 -43.90 -16.63
CA GLN A 717 24.18 -45.15 -17.32
C GLN A 717 23.05 -44.91 -18.34
N SER A 718 22.10 -43.99 -18.09
CA SER A 718 21.20 -43.43 -19.12
C SER A 718 20.38 -42.24 -18.57
N LEU A 719 20.01 -41.28 -19.43
CA LEU A 719 19.02 -40.20 -19.11
C LEU A 719 17.59 -40.76 -18.89
N THR A 720 17.34 -42.02 -19.28
CA THR A 720 16.08 -42.72 -19.03
C THR A 720 15.92 -43.18 -17.58
N ASP A 721 16.97 -43.07 -16.75
CA ASP A 721 17.02 -43.64 -15.40
C ASP A 721 16.71 -42.63 -14.29
N VAL A 722 16.32 -41.39 -14.60
CA VAL A 722 15.76 -40.49 -13.58
C VAL A 722 14.35 -40.98 -13.27
N PRO A 723 14.09 -41.61 -12.10
CA PRO A 723 12.76 -42.15 -11.82
C PRO A 723 11.81 -40.96 -11.72
N ARG A 724 10.83 -40.90 -12.64
CA ARG A 724 9.76 -39.91 -12.51
C ARG A 724 8.98 -40.23 -11.26
N THR A 725 8.74 -39.23 -10.41
CA THR A 725 7.89 -39.42 -9.24
C THR A 725 6.49 -39.79 -9.73
N LEU A 726 6.08 -41.04 -9.52
CA LEU A 726 4.71 -41.48 -9.76
C LEU A 726 3.79 -40.77 -8.77
N THR A 727 2.62 -40.32 -9.24
CA THR A 727 1.61 -39.71 -8.37
C THR A 727 1.16 -40.76 -7.35
N TYR A 728 1.57 -40.58 -6.09
CA TYR A 728 1.15 -41.46 -5.00
C TYR A 728 -0.36 -41.36 -4.83
N ARG A 729 -1.05 -42.51 -4.89
CA ARG A 729 -2.48 -42.64 -4.65
C ARG A 729 -2.69 -43.74 -3.63
N GLU A 730 -3.45 -43.43 -2.59
CA GLU A 730 -3.87 -44.39 -1.57
C GLU A 730 -5.39 -44.36 -1.41
N GLU A 731 -5.94 -45.40 -0.78
CA GLU A 731 -7.37 -45.48 -0.49
C GLU A 731 -7.77 -44.40 0.53
N ASP A 732 -8.95 -43.82 0.34
CA ASP A 732 -9.52 -42.85 1.27
C ASP A 732 -10.01 -43.57 2.54
N LEU A 733 -9.11 -43.73 3.52
CA LEU A 733 -9.43 -44.22 4.85
C LEU A 733 -9.82 -43.05 5.75
N ASN A 734 -10.90 -43.23 6.52
CA ASN A 734 -11.37 -42.24 7.48
C ASN A 734 -11.18 -42.76 8.91
N CYS A 735 -10.32 -42.09 9.68
CA CYS A 735 -10.04 -42.44 11.07
C CYS A 735 -10.91 -41.70 12.11
N GLU A 736 -12.00 -41.02 11.73
CA GLU A 736 -12.88 -40.29 12.67
C GLU A 736 -13.43 -41.18 13.79
N GLU A 737 -13.72 -42.46 13.52
CA GLU A 737 -14.18 -43.41 14.56
C GLU A 737 -13.19 -43.59 15.72
N TYR A 738 -11.89 -43.35 15.48
CA TYR A 738 -10.85 -43.46 16.51
C TYR A 738 -10.88 -42.31 17.52
N LYS A 739 -11.60 -41.20 17.23
CA LYS A 739 -11.79 -40.08 18.18
C LYS A 739 -12.55 -40.47 19.44
N HIS A 740 -13.28 -41.59 19.42
CA HIS A 740 -13.99 -42.11 20.60
C HIS A 740 -13.38 -43.40 21.15
N LYS A 741 -12.42 -44.02 20.46
CA LYS A 741 -11.72 -45.24 20.91
C LYS A 741 -10.60 -44.90 21.92
N PRO A 742 -10.27 -45.80 22.87
CA PRO A 742 -9.13 -45.65 23.78
C PRO A 742 -7.78 -45.41 23.08
N THR A 743 -6.84 -44.73 23.73
CA THR A 743 -5.51 -44.39 23.17
C THR A 743 -4.74 -45.63 22.67
N HIS A 744 -4.85 -46.78 23.33
CA HIS A 744 -4.16 -48.01 22.90
C HIS A 744 -4.66 -48.55 21.54
N ASP A 745 -5.94 -48.38 21.22
CA ASP A 745 -6.52 -48.78 19.93
C ASP A 745 -6.02 -47.87 18.80
N VAL A 746 -5.87 -46.57 19.09
CA VAL A 746 -5.29 -45.59 18.15
C VAL A 746 -3.83 -45.94 17.85
N VAL A 747 -3.04 -46.28 18.88
CA VAL A 747 -1.64 -46.72 18.73
C VAL A 747 -1.55 -48.04 17.96
N HIS A 748 -2.45 -48.98 18.22
CA HIS A 748 -2.49 -50.24 17.46
C HIS A 748 -2.81 -50.01 15.99
N ALA A 749 -3.84 -49.19 15.69
CA ALA A 749 -4.20 -48.81 14.33
C ALA A 749 -3.02 -48.12 13.62
N LEU A 750 -2.33 -47.21 14.32
CA LEU A 750 -1.17 -46.49 13.80
C LEU A 750 -0.01 -47.43 13.43
N ARG A 751 0.22 -48.49 14.21
CA ARG A 751 1.23 -49.51 13.92
C ARG A 751 0.86 -50.43 12.76
N SER A 752 -0.43 -50.60 12.52
CA SER A 752 -0.94 -51.52 11.49
C SER A 752 -1.13 -50.90 10.11
N THR A 753 -1.25 -49.56 10.02
CA THR A 753 -1.54 -48.87 8.77
C THR A 753 -0.28 -48.37 8.08
N ASN A 754 -0.21 -48.57 6.76
CA ASN A 754 0.81 -47.97 5.88
C ASN A 754 0.26 -46.77 5.09
N ASN A 755 -1.01 -46.42 5.29
CA ASN A 755 -1.66 -45.30 4.62
C ASN A 755 -1.25 -43.98 5.29
N ILE A 756 -0.62 -43.10 4.53
CA ILE A 756 0.01 -41.87 5.03
C ILE A 756 -1.04 -40.96 5.64
N PHE A 757 -2.16 -40.75 4.96
CA PHE A 757 -3.23 -39.89 5.44
C PHE A 757 -3.87 -40.44 6.73
N ALA A 758 -4.09 -41.76 6.81
CA ALA A 758 -4.56 -42.41 8.03
C ALA A 758 -3.56 -42.22 9.19
N GLN A 759 -2.26 -42.35 8.93
CA GLN A 759 -1.23 -42.06 9.94
C GLN A 759 -1.30 -40.61 10.40
N CYS A 760 -1.46 -39.65 9.48
CA CYS A 760 -1.63 -38.23 9.84
C CYS A 760 -2.86 -38.00 10.74
N GLN A 761 -4.00 -38.63 10.43
CA GLN A 761 -5.22 -38.52 11.24
C GLN A 761 -5.04 -39.13 12.63
N LEU A 762 -4.46 -40.34 12.72
CA LEU A 762 -4.23 -41.03 13.99
C LEU A 762 -3.23 -40.26 14.88
N TRP A 763 -2.15 -39.74 14.30
CA TRP A 763 -1.23 -38.85 15.01
C TRP A 763 -1.87 -37.54 15.43
N GLY A 764 -2.78 -36.98 14.61
CA GLY A 764 -3.58 -35.81 14.98
C GLY A 764 -4.44 -36.06 16.22
N ILE A 765 -5.11 -37.22 16.29
CA ILE A 765 -5.89 -37.64 17.47
C ILE A 765 -4.99 -37.77 18.70
N LEU A 766 -3.81 -38.38 18.56
CA LEU A 766 -2.84 -38.50 19.66
C LEU A 766 -2.30 -37.14 20.12
N LEU A 767 -2.00 -36.25 19.17
CA LEU A 767 -1.52 -34.89 19.45
C LEU A 767 -2.54 -34.10 20.27
N GLU A 768 -3.82 -34.19 19.91
CA GLU A 768 -4.92 -33.50 20.62
C GLU A 768 -5.15 -34.07 22.03
N ARG A 769 -5.03 -35.39 22.20
CA ARG A 769 -5.30 -36.07 23.48
C ARG A 769 -4.15 -36.03 24.47
N GLU A 770 -2.95 -36.36 24.01
CA GLU A 770 -1.79 -36.64 24.86
C GLU A 770 -0.70 -35.55 24.75
N GLY A 771 -0.79 -34.67 23.75
CA GLY A 771 0.14 -33.57 23.52
C GLY A 771 1.32 -33.90 22.59
N PRO A 772 2.16 -32.90 22.25
CA PRO A 772 3.20 -33.00 21.22
C PRO A 772 4.37 -33.92 21.58
N MET A 773 4.60 -34.13 22.88
CA MET A 773 5.71 -34.94 23.40
C MET A 773 5.34 -36.41 23.62
N TYR A 774 4.10 -36.82 23.32
CA TYR A 774 3.69 -38.21 23.47
C TYR A 774 4.47 -39.11 22.48
N GLU A 775 5.08 -40.18 22.99
CA GLU A 775 5.98 -41.03 22.22
C GLU A 775 5.31 -42.34 21.79
N VAL A 776 5.49 -42.69 20.52
CA VAL A 776 5.17 -44.02 19.98
C VAL A 776 6.38 -44.52 19.20
N ASN A 777 6.90 -45.70 19.57
CA ASN A 777 8.05 -46.33 18.94
C ASN A 777 9.33 -45.45 18.93
N GLY A 778 9.56 -44.69 20.01
CA GLY A 778 10.77 -43.87 20.19
C GLY A 778 10.81 -42.58 19.37
N LYS A 779 9.67 -42.16 18.81
CA LYS A 779 9.50 -40.83 18.19
C LYS A 779 8.34 -40.11 18.85
N THR A 780 8.49 -38.82 19.06
CA THR A 780 7.40 -37.97 19.56
C THR A 780 6.33 -37.77 18.47
N ALA A 781 5.11 -37.39 18.88
CA ALA A 781 4.04 -37.02 17.97
C ALA A 781 4.47 -35.87 17.04
N LEU A 782 5.18 -34.87 17.57
CA LEU A 782 5.68 -33.74 16.80
C LEU A 782 6.71 -34.17 15.74
N GLU A 783 7.69 -35.01 16.10
CA GLU A 783 8.70 -35.52 15.15
C GLU A 783 8.06 -36.41 14.08
N SER A 784 7.08 -37.22 14.47
CA SER A 784 6.36 -38.10 13.54
C SER A 784 5.53 -37.29 12.54
N LEU A 785 4.83 -36.24 12.99
CA LEU A 785 4.10 -35.33 12.11
C LEU A 785 5.02 -34.51 11.19
N LYS A 786 6.19 -34.06 11.68
CA LYS A 786 7.21 -33.40 10.83
C LYS A 786 7.77 -34.36 9.76
N GLY A 787 8.02 -35.61 10.15
CA GLY A 787 8.43 -36.67 9.23
C GLY A 787 7.36 -36.93 8.15
N LEU A 788 6.11 -37.12 8.57
CA LEU A 788 4.97 -37.33 7.67
C LEU A 788 4.75 -36.14 6.74
N TYR A 789 4.85 -34.90 7.27
CA TYR A 789 4.79 -33.68 6.46
C TYR A 789 5.83 -33.69 5.34
N HIS A 790 7.10 -34.02 5.68
CA HIS A 790 8.16 -34.07 4.69
C HIS A 790 7.94 -35.17 3.65
N SER A 791 7.64 -36.41 4.10
CA SER A 791 7.37 -37.56 3.23
C SER A 791 6.16 -37.33 2.32
N ALA A 792 5.05 -36.82 2.85
CA ALA A 792 3.85 -36.51 2.09
C ALA A 792 4.12 -35.42 1.04
N GLY A 793 4.98 -34.43 1.36
CA GLY A 793 5.35 -33.38 0.40
C GLY A 793 6.23 -33.89 -0.74
N VAL A 794 7.17 -34.81 -0.47
CA VAL A 794 7.98 -35.48 -1.51
C VAL A 794 7.09 -36.32 -2.43
N LEU A 795 6.12 -37.03 -1.84
CA LEU A 795 5.14 -37.85 -2.56
C LEU A 795 4.01 -37.04 -3.19
N ARG A 796 3.93 -35.73 -2.93
CA ARG A 796 2.89 -34.81 -3.41
C ARG A 796 1.48 -35.21 -2.99
N HIS A 797 1.35 -35.83 -1.82
CA HIS A 797 0.07 -36.13 -1.23
C HIS A 797 -0.51 -34.88 -0.56
N TRP A 798 -1.04 -33.95 -1.37
CA TRP A 798 -1.45 -32.61 -0.92
C TRP A 798 -2.43 -32.61 0.25
N ARG A 799 -3.37 -33.56 0.29
CA ARG A 799 -4.30 -33.73 1.41
C ARG A 799 -3.60 -34.01 2.74
N ALA A 800 -2.66 -34.96 2.76
CA ALA A 800 -1.86 -35.30 3.94
C ALA A 800 -0.91 -34.17 4.35
N VAL A 801 -0.29 -33.49 3.37
CA VAL A 801 0.56 -32.33 3.61
C VAL A 801 -0.22 -31.19 4.26
N ARG A 802 -1.40 -30.85 3.72
CA ARG A 802 -2.31 -29.84 4.30
C ARG A 802 -2.72 -30.19 5.72
N TYR A 803 -3.06 -31.45 5.96
CA TYR A 803 -3.47 -31.92 7.28
C TYR A 803 -2.33 -31.76 8.31
N CYS A 804 -1.12 -32.24 7.98
CA CYS A 804 0.05 -32.07 8.85
C CYS A 804 0.41 -30.59 9.05
N SER A 805 0.42 -29.80 7.96
CA SER A 805 0.71 -28.36 7.99
C SER A 805 -0.26 -27.61 8.90
N SER A 806 -1.52 -28.06 8.97
CA SER A 806 -2.50 -27.51 9.90
C SER A 806 -2.15 -27.85 11.35
N LEU A 807 -1.93 -29.13 11.66
CA LEU A 807 -1.60 -29.59 13.02
C LEU A 807 -0.29 -28.99 13.56
N LEU A 808 0.65 -28.69 12.68
CA LEU A 808 1.93 -28.04 13.01
C LEU A 808 1.83 -26.50 13.06
N ASN A 809 0.64 -25.93 12.81
CA ASN A 809 0.37 -24.50 12.77
C ASN A 809 1.26 -23.70 11.80
N HIS A 810 1.69 -24.30 10.68
CA HIS A 810 2.55 -23.63 9.70
C HIS A 810 1.84 -22.47 8.99
N THR A 811 2.45 -21.29 8.98
CA THR A 811 1.91 -20.13 8.27
C THR A 811 2.62 -19.84 6.96
N VAL A 812 1.88 -19.34 5.97
CA VAL A 812 2.47 -18.85 4.72
C VAL A 812 3.36 -17.64 4.98
N ASP A 813 4.59 -17.70 4.47
CA ASP A 813 5.49 -16.56 4.47
C ASP A 813 4.86 -15.37 3.74
N SER A 814 4.95 -14.18 4.31
CA SER A 814 4.46 -12.94 3.69
C SER A 814 2.93 -12.85 3.45
N ILE A 815 2.09 -13.60 4.18
CA ILE A 815 0.61 -13.47 4.09
C ILE A 815 0.09 -12.05 4.42
N SER A 816 0.73 -11.35 5.36
CA SER A 816 0.34 -10.00 5.81
C SER A 816 0.38 -8.94 4.68
N PRO A 817 1.46 -8.83 3.86
CA PRO A 817 1.46 -8.03 2.64
C PRO A 817 0.27 -8.28 1.71
N PHE A 818 -0.09 -9.54 1.45
CA PHE A 818 -1.19 -9.88 0.53
C PHE A 818 -2.56 -9.47 1.05
N ILE A 819 -2.81 -9.64 2.36
CA ILE A 819 -4.01 -9.10 3.01
C ILE A 819 -4.04 -7.58 2.87
N THR A 820 -2.91 -6.91 3.11
CA THR A 820 -2.82 -5.45 2.97
C THR A 820 -3.18 -5.00 1.54
N THR A 821 -2.67 -5.70 0.51
CA THR A 821 -3.00 -5.44 -0.90
C THR A 821 -4.50 -5.58 -1.19
N VAL A 822 -5.21 -6.51 -0.53
CA VAL A 822 -6.67 -6.61 -0.64
C VAL A 822 -7.35 -5.38 -0.02
N LEU A 823 -6.97 -5.00 1.20
CA LEU A 823 -7.60 -3.91 1.95
C LEU A 823 -7.46 -2.55 1.25
N VAL A 824 -6.26 -2.24 0.75
CA VAL A 824 -5.94 -0.96 0.11
C VAL A 824 -6.65 -0.79 -1.24
N ASN A 825 -6.95 -1.88 -1.93
CA ASN A 825 -7.83 -1.92 -3.11
C ASN A 825 -9.32 -1.71 -2.76
N GLY A 826 -9.62 -1.29 -1.53
CA GLY A 826 -10.97 -0.97 -1.07
C GLY A 826 -11.86 -2.20 -0.88
N LYS A 827 -11.25 -3.36 -0.62
CA LYS A 827 -11.96 -4.61 -0.35
C LYS A 827 -11.83 -4.98 1.12
N GLN A 828 -12.72 -5.84 1.61
CA GLN A 828 -12.53 -6.54 2.88
C GLN A 828 -12.21 -8.01 2.64
N LEU A 829 -11.64 -8.67 3.65
CA LEU A 829 -11.37 -10.10 3.61
C LEU A 829 -11.95 -10.77 4.86
N THR A 830 -12.56 -11.95 4.72
CA THR A 830 -12.95 -12.77 5.88
C THR A 830 -12.47 -14.20 5.75
N VAL A 831 -12.16 -14.78 6.91
CA VAL A 831 -11.82 -16.18 7.05
C VAL A 831 -12.74 -16.84 8.07
N GLY A 832 -13.10 -18.10 7.82
CA GLY A 832 -14.06 -18.83 8.65
C GLY A 832 -14.77 -19.95 7.89
N VAL A 833 -15.45 -20.82 8.63
CA VAL A 833 -16.25 -21.92 8.07
C VAL A 833 -17.69 -21.46 7.85
N ILE A 834 -18.27 -21.83 6.71
CA ILE A 834 -19.65 -21.46 6.35
C ILE A 834 -20.63 -21.97 7.43
N GLY A 835 -21.56 -21.11 7.84
CA GLY A 835 -22.51 -21.39 8.93
C GLY A 835 -21.92 -21.24 10.34
N ARG A 836 -20.64 -20.88 10.47
CA ARG A 836 -19.98 -20.54 11.74
C ARG A 836 -19.61 -19.05 11.77
N LYS A 837 -19.02 -18.61 12.88
CA LYS A 837 -18.50 -17.24 13.03
C LYS A 837 -17.33 -17.01 12.07
N GLU A 838 -17.45 -16.01 11.19
CA GLU A 838 -16.35 -15.52 10.35
C GLU A 838 -15.58 -14.41 11.10
N THR A 839 -14.26 -14.36 10.89
CA THR A 839 -13.41 -13.25 11.34
C THR A 839 -13.14 -12.31 10.18
N VAL A 840 -13.36 -11.01 10.39
CA VAL A 840 -13.10 -9.97 9.39
C VAL A 840 -11.68 -9.44 9.58
N PHE A 841 -10.94 -9.38 8.48
CA PHE A 841 -9.72 -8.60 8.38
C PHE A 841 -10.10 -7.26 7.76
N ASP A 842 -10.23 -6.23 8.59
CA ASP A 842 -10.59 -4.86 8.23
C ASP A 842 -9.41 -3.89 8.36
N LYS A 843 -8.33 -4.32 9.02
CA LYS A 843 -7.06 -3.64 9.14
C LYS A 843 -5.91 -4.60 8.85
N PRO A 844 -4.73 -4.10 8.43
CA PRO A 844 -3.55 -4.93 8.32
C PRO A 844 -3.19 -5.58 9.67
N MET A 845 -2.82 -6.86 9.64
CA MET A 845 -2.50 -7.66 10.83
C MET A 845 -1.06 -8.16 10.77
N THR A 846 -0.47 -8.39 11.94
CA THR A 846 0.83 -9.05 12.09
C THR A 846 0.73 -10.54 11.77
N PRO A 847 1.82 -11.21 11.36
CA PRO A 847 1.81 -12.65 11.08
C PRO A 847 1.29 -13.50 12.25
N GLY A 848 1.64 -13.16 13.49
CA GLY A 848 1.18 -13.89 14.68
C GLY A 848 -0.32 -13.75 14.93
N GLU A 849 -0.90 -12.56 14.71
CA GLU A 849 -2.35 -12.37 14.81
C GLU A 849 -3.09 -13.17 13.72
N ILE A 850 -2.56 -13.21 12.50
CA ILE A 850 -3.14 -13.98 11.39
C ILE A 850 -3.09 -15.48 11.72
N GLN A 851 -1.95 -15.99 12.20
CA GLN A 851 -1.80 -17.37 12.67
C GLN A 851 -2.86 -17.72 13.70
N SER A 852 -2.98 -16.88 14.74
CA SER A 852 -3.96 -17.07 15.81
C SER A 852 -5.39 -17.15 15.26
N VAL A 853 -5.77 -16.28 14.31
CA VAL A 853 -7.12 -16.33 13.72
C VAL A 853 -7.33 -17.59 12.89
N MET A 854 -6.37 -17.98 12.04
CA MET A 854 -6.52 -19.15 11.16
C MET A 854 -6.77 -20.43 11.99
N TYR A 855 -6.03 -20.61 13.07
CA TYR A 855 -6.10 -21.83 13.88
C TYR A 855 -7.13 -21.78 15.01
N SER A 856 -7.61 -20.61 15.43
CA SER A 856 -8.71 -20.52 16.42
C SER A 856 -10.10 -20.49 15.78
N THR A 857 -10.25 -19.88 14.60
CA THR A 857 -11.57 -19.70 13.95
C THR A 857 -11.91 -20.85 12.99
N ILE A 858 -10.92 -21.45 12.33
CA ILE A 858 -11.15 -22.39 11.22
C ILE A 858 -10.84 -23.83 11.62
N GLN A 859 -9.60 -24.09 12.09
CA GLN A 859 -9.10 -25.45 12.38
C GLN A 859 -10.02 -26.31 13.26
N PRO A 860 -10.69 -25.78 14.32
CA PRO A 860 -11.58 -26.59 15.16
C PRO A 860 -12.79 -27.19 14.43
N TYR A 861 -13.18 -26.58 13.31
CA TYR A 861 -14.31 -27.01 12.50
C TYR A 861 -13.88 -27.65 11.17
N ASP A 862 -12.74 -27.24 10.64
CA ASP A 862 -12.16 -27.75 9.40
C ASP A 862 -10.62 -27.66 9.45
N VAL A 863 -9.98 -28.79 9.77
CA VAL A 863 -8.52 -28.88 9.93
C VAL A 863 -7.80 -28.48 8.65
N ILE A 864 -8.22 -29.00 7.48
CA ILE A 864 -7.59 -28.67 6.19
C ILE A 864 -7.99 -27.27 5.74
N GLY A 865 -9.21 -26.84 6.05
CA GLY A 865 -9.73 -25.50 5.75
C GLY A 865 -8.82 -24.37 6.23
N ALA A 866 -8.19 -24.51 7.40
CA ALA A 866 -7.26 -23.50 7.92
C ALA A 866 -6.06 -23.26 6.99
N VAL A 867 -5.59 -24.29 6.28
CA VAL A 867 -4.48 -24.20 5.33
C VAL A 867 -4.96 -23.76 3.95
N LEU A 868 -6.08 -24.32 3.46
CA LEU A 868 -6.69 -23.91 2.18
C LEU A 868 -7.05 -22.42 2.17
N GLN A 869 -7.60 -21.89 3.27
CA GLN A 869 -7.93 -20.46 3.33
C GLN A 869 -6.68 -19.59 3.29
N GLN A 870 -5.55 -20.01 3.88
CA GLN A 870 -4.27 -19.31 3.72
C GLN A 870 -3.80 -19.28 2.25
N GLU A 871 -3.94 -20.40 1.52
CA GLU A 871 -3.62 -20.45 0.08
C GLU A 871 -4.49 -19.48 -0.73
N ILE A 872 -5.81 -19.48 -0.51
CA ILE A 872 -6.72 -18.58 -1.23
C ILE A 872 -6.45 -17.10 -0.88
N VAL A 873 -6.16 -16.77 0.38
CA VAL A 873 -5.79 -15.40 0.78
C VAL A 873 -4.54 -14.93 0.02
N LEU A 874 -3.52 -15.78 -0.05
CA LEU A 874 -2.29 -15.53 -0.80
C LEU A 874 -2.61 -15.25 -2.28
N TYR A 875 -3.36 -16.15 -2.92
CA TYR A 875 -3.69 -16.01 -4.35
C TYR A 875 -4.59 -14.80 -4.63
N CYS A 876 -5.59 -14.52 -3.79
CA CYS A 876 -6.42 -13.33 -3.92
C CYS A 876 -5.61 -12.04 -3.81
N GLY A 877 -4.69 -11.95 -2.84
CA GLY A 877 -3.83 -10.78 -2.69
C GLY A 877 -2.85 -10.60 -3.85
N ARG A 878 -2.39 -11.70 -4.47
CA ARG A 878 -1.57 -11.63 -5.69
C ARG A 878 -2.39 -11.20 -6.90
N LEU A 879 -3.53 -11.86 -7.14
CA LEU A 879 -4.41 -11.58 -8.28
C LEU A 879 -4.97 -10.16 -8.25
N ILE A 880 -5.36 -9.63 -7.09
CA ILE A 880 -5.86 -8.25 -7.01
C ILE A 880 -4.76 -7.22 -7.25
N GLY A 881 -3.50 -7.54 -6.93
CA GLY A 881 -2.36 -6.68 -7.20
C GLY A 881 -1.98 -6.62 -8.69
N THR A 882 -2.21 -7.70 -9.45
CA THR A 882 -1.90 -7.75 -10.89
C THR A 882 -3.11 -7.39 -11.76
N ASN A 883 -4.28 -7.96 -11.44
CA ASN A 883 -5.53 -7.86 -12.21
C ASN A 883 -6.70 -7.45 -11.28
N PRO A 884 -6.76 -6.19 -10.81
CA PRO A 884 -7.81 -5.72 -9.90
C PRO A 884 -9.25 -5.91 -10.46
N ASP A 885 -9.40 -5.85 -11.78
CA ASP A 885 -10.70 -5.96 -12.46
C ASP A 885 -11.42 -7.29 -12.21
N MET A 886 -10.69 -8.38 -11.93
CA MET A 886 -11.30 -9.67 -11.57
C MET A 886 -12.18 -9.58 -10.32
N PHE A 887 -11.87 -8.65 -9.42
CA PHE A 887 -12.60 -8.41 -8.17
C PHE A 887 -13.66 -7.33 -8.31
N ARG A 888 -13.97 -6.88 -9.53
CA ARG A 888 -15.00 -5.87 -9.76
C ARG A 888 -16.37 -6.38 -9.35
N GLY A 889 -17.06 -5.59 -8.53
CA GLY A 889 -18.35 -5.98 -7.95
C GLY A 889 -18.25 -6.85 -6.70
N ILE A 890 -17.07 -7.37 -6.35
CA ILE A 890 -16.85 -8.08 -5.07
C ILE A 890 -16.32 -7.04 -4.09
N LEU A 891 -17.02 -6.78 -2.98
CA LEU A 891 -16.54 -5.84 -1.95
C LEU A 891 -15.82 -6.58 -0.83
N LYS A 892 -16.39 -7.68 -0.33
CA LYS A 892 -15.81 -8.53 0.71
C LYS A 892 -15.48 -9.92 0.17
N ILE A 893 -14.21 -10.27 0.17
CA ILE A 893 -13.71 -11.58 -0.21
C ILE A 893 -13.90 -12.52 0.98
N ARG A 894 -14.99 -13.30 0.95
CA ARG A 894 -15.30 -14.29 1.97
C ARG A 894 -14.66 -15.62 1.60
N VAL A 895 -13.50 -15.91 2.16
CA VAL A 895 -12.62 -16.99 1.68
C VAL A 895 -13.30 -18.37 1.76
N GLY A 896 -14.09 -18.63 2.81
CA GLY A 896 -14.90 -19.85 2.90
C GLY A 896 -15.91 -20.01 1.75
N TRP A 897 -16.56 -18.92 1.33
CA TRP A 897 -17.51 -18.93 0.20
C TRP A 897 -16.82 -18.98 -1.16
N VAL A 898 -15.61 -18.44 -1.27
CA VAL A 898 -14.77 -18.63 -2.46
C VAL A 898 -14.41 -20.11 -2.64
N LEU A 899 -14.06 -20.81 -1.57
CA LEU A 899 -13.85 -22.27 -1.62
C LEU A 899 -15.13 -23.03 -2.00
N GLU A 900 -16.31 -22.62 -1.50
CA GLU A 900 -17.58 -23.22 -1.91
C GLU A 900 -17.93 -22.93 -3.37
N ALA A 901 -17.57 -21.75 -3.90
CA ALA A 901 -17.71 -21.45 -5.32
C ALA A 901 -16.82 -22.37 -6.17
N ILE A 902 -15.58 -22.68 -5.73
CA ILE A 902 -14.70 -23.65 -6.40
C ILE A 902 -15.31 -25.06 -6.36
N ARG A 903 -15.82 -25.50 -5.19
CA ARG A 903 -16.53 -26.79 -5.08
C ARG A 903 -17.73 -26.87 -5.99
N THR A 904 -18.51 -25.80 -6.06
CA THR A 904 -19.68 -25.68 -6.95
C THR A 904 -19.23 -25.78 -8.41
N TYR A 905 -18.22 -25.02 -8.82
CA TYR A 905 -17.67 -25.10 -10.18
C TYR A 905 -17.23 -26.52 -10.57
N LEU A 906 -16.55 -27.25 -9.68
CA LEU A 906 -16.13 -28.63 -9.91
C LEU A 906 -17.33 -29.58 -10.07
N ARG A 907 -18.40 -29.40 -9.29
CA ARG A 907 -19.66 -30.17 -9.44
C ARG A 907 -20.35 -29.87 -10.77
N LEU A 908 -20.35 -28.60 -11.19
CA LEU A 908 -20.99 -28.12 -12.41
C LEU A 908 -20.23 -28.48 -13.69
N SER A 909 -18.95 -28.84 -13.58
CA SER A 909 -18.09 -29.23 -14.71
C SER A 909 -17.67 -30.70 -14.59
N PRO A 910 -18.56 -31.70 -14.82
CA PRO A 910 -18.27 -33.11 -14.51
C PRO A 910 -17.07 -33.70 -15.24
N ARG A 911 -16.64 -33.14 -16.37
CA ARG A 911 -15.42 -33.57 -17.07
C ARG A 911 -14.15 -33.16 -16.31
N GLU A 912 -14.15 -32.00 -15.67
CA GLU A 912 -13.08 -31.57 -14.77
C GLU A 912 -13.25 -32.23 -13.39
N GLY A 913 -14.48 -32.29 -12.85
CA GLY A 913 -14.77 -32.86 -11.54
C GLY A 913 -14.67 -34.38 -11.40
N ARG A 914 -14.97 -35.19 -12.43
CA ARG A 914 -14.81 -36.68 -12.39
C ARG A 914 -13.38 -37.13 -12.65
N ALA A 915 -12.57 -36.27 -13.28
CA ALA A 915 -11.14 -36.53 -13.51
C ALA A 915 -10.29 -36.14 -12.29
N GLU A 916 -10.84 -35.37 -11.36
CA GLU A 916 -10.11 -34.73 -10.27
C GLU A 916 -10.52 -35.27 -8.89
N ALA A 917 -9.55 -35.32 -7.98
CA ALA A 917 -9.70 -35.72 -6.59
C ALA A 917 -10.51 -34.66 -5.80
N PRO A 918 -10.99 -34.97 -4.57
CA PRO A 918 -11.59 -33.94 -3.70
C PRO A 918 -10.72 -32.68 -3.58
N LEU A 919 -11.34 -31.52 -3.34
CA LEU A 919 -10.69 -30.19 -3.29
C LEU A 919 -9.39 -30.20 -2.49
N GLU A 920 -9.41 -30.90 -1.35
CA GLU A 920 -8.33 -31.04 -0.38
C GLU A 920 -7.10 -31.77 -0.94
N SER A 921 -7.27 -32.52 -2.03
CA SER A 921 -6.23 -33.28 -2.73
C SER A 921 -5.69 -32.59 -3.99
N LEU A 922 -6.28 -31.45 -4.40
CA LEU A 922 -5.79 -30.70 -5.56
C LEU A 922 -4.43 -30.07 -5.29
N SER A 923 -3.57 -30.00 -6.30
CA SER A 923 -2.30 -29.29 -6.15
C SER A 923 -2.49 -27.79 -5.93
N PRO A 924 -1.57 -27.10 -5.24
CA PRO A 924 -1.58 -25.65 -5.09
C PRO A 924 -1.81 -24.88 -6.41
N TYR A 925 -1.12 -25.28 -7.49
CA TYR A 925 -1.29 -24.67 -8.81
C TYR A 925 -2.72 -24.82 -9.34
N ARG A 926 -3.32 -26.02 -9.23
CA ARG A 926 -4.70 -26.26 -9.70
C ARG A 926 -5.71 -25.44 -8.90
N LEU A 927 -5.54 -25.33 -7.59
CA LEU A 927 -6.41 -24.49 -6.75
C LEU A 927 -6.39 -23.03 -7.20
N ARG A 928 -5.20 -22.50 -7.51
CA ARG A 928 -5.03 -21.15 -8.04
C ARG A 928 -5.68 -20.96 -9.42
N THR A 929 -5.56 -21.92 -10.33
CA THR A 929 -6.24 -21.88 -11.64
C THR A 929 -7.76 -21.87 -11.49
N LEU A 930 -8.31 -22.69 -10.58
CA LEU A 930 -9.75 -22.73 -10.32
C LEU A 930 -10.24 -21.42 -9.69
N LEU A 931 -9.47 -20.82 -8.78
CA LEU A 931 -9.77 -19.51 -8.23
C LEU A 931 -9.89 -18.45 -9.33
N HIS A 932 -8.95 -18.43 -10.29
CA HIS A 932 -9.04 -17.53 -11.43
C HIS A 932 -10.35 -17.75 -12.20
N LYS A 933 -10.69 -18.99 -12.55
CA LYS A 933 -11.93 -19.30 -13.28
C LYS A 933 -13.18 -18.81 -12.55
N VAL A 934 -13.27 -19.04 -11.24
CA VAL A 934 -14.40 -18.61 -10.41
C VAL A 934 -14.49 -17.08 -10.35
N LEU A 935 -13.37 -16.39 -10.17
CA LEU A 935 -13.33 -14.92 -10.13
C LEU A 935 -13.64 -14.27 -11.50
N THR A 936 -13.50 -14.98 -12.61
CA THR A 936 -13.84 -14.48 -13.96
C THR A 936 -15.10 -15.10 -14.54
N VAL A 937 -15.98 -15.69 -13.70
CA VAL A 937 -17.21 -16.36 -14.17
C VAL A 937 -18.08 -15.46 -15.06
N SER A 938 -18.07 -14.15 -14.81
CA SER A 938 -18.78 -13.16 -15.62
C SER A 938 -18.36 -13.12 -17.09
N ASP A 939 -17.14 -13.55 -17.40
CA ASP A 939 -16.50 -13.33 -18.69
C ASP A 939 -16.71 -14.51 -19.65
N TRP A 940 -16.88 -15.72 -19.11
CA TRP A 940 -16.96 -16.97 -19.90
C TRP A 940 -18.26 -17.76 -19.67
N ALA A 941 -19.10 -17.40 -18.67
CA ALA A 941 -20.30 -18.17 -18.34
C ALA A 941 -21.26 -18.34 -19.53
N ASP A 942 -21.44 -17.30 -20.33
CA ASP A 942 -22.33 -17.34 -21.49
C ASP A 942 -21.74 -18.20 -22.62
N GLU A 943 -20.43 -18.14 -22.84
CA GLU A 943 -19.71 -18.96 -23.84
C GLU A 943 -19.74 -20.45 -23.51
N GLN A 944 -19.66 -20.79 -22.21
CA GLN A 944 -19.75 -22.18 -21.75
C GLN A 944 -21.18 -22.66 -21.48
N GLY A 945 -22.19 -21.82 -21.76
CA GLY A 945 -23.60 -22.19 -21.67
C GLY A 945 -24.08 -22.50 -20.24
N LEU A 946 -23.55 -21.80 -19.22
CA LEU A 946 -24.04 -21.95 -17.85
C LEU A 946 -25.51 -21.54 -17.78
N THR A 947 -26.33 -22.34 -17.10
CA THR A 947 -27.72 -21.97 -16.84
C THR A 947 -27.80 -20.74 -15.92
N PRO A 948 -28.90 -19.95 -15.97
CA PRO A 948 -29.07 -18.81 -15.08
C PRO A 948 -28.92 -19.15 -13.59
N LEU A 949 -29.41 -20.33 -13.17
CA LEU A 949 -29.27 -20.82 -11.80
C LEU A 949 -27.80 -21.01 -11.42
N GLN A 950 -27.04 -21.73 -12.25
CA GLN A 950 -25.62 -22.00 -12.03
C GLN A 950 -24.78 -20.73 -11.97
N ARG A 951 -25.09 -19.74 -12.83
CA ARG A 951 -24.44 -18.43 -12.79
C ARG A 951 -24.75 -17.70 -11.48
N ARG A 952 -26.01 -17.70 -11.03
CA ARG A 952 -26.42 -17.09 -9.75
C ARG A 952 -25.83 -17.82 -8.53
N GLU A 953 -25.62 -19.14 -8.59
CA GLU A 953 -24.91 -19.88 -7.54
C GLU A 953 -23.47 -19.40 -7.38
N LEU A 954 -22.71 -19.31 -8.48
CA LEU A 954 -21.32 -18.88 -8.46
C LEU A 954 -21.18 -17.40 -8.08
N GLU A 955 -21.92 -16.51 -8.74
CA GLU A 955 -21.88 -15.07 -8.45
C GLU A 955 -22.41 -14.73 -7.05
N GLY A 956 -23.42 -15.48 -6.60
CA GLY A 956 -23.98 -15.36 -5.26
C GLY A 956 -22.98 -15.76 -4.17
N CYS A 957 -22.15 -16.78 -4.39
CA CYS A 957 -21.06 -17.13 -3.47
C CYS A 957 -20.05 -15.98 -3.33
N LEU A 958 -19.76 -15.27 -4.42
CA LEU A 958 -18.86 -14.12 -4.44
C LEU A 958 -19.53 -12.82 -3.97
N CYS A 959 -20.86 -12.81 -3.81
CA CYS A 959 -21.67 -11.63 -3.53
C CYS A 959 -21.39 -10.49 -4.55
N ARG A 960 -21.23 -10.84 -5.83
CA ARG A 960 -20.85 -9.87 -6.86
C ARG A 960 -22.01 -8.94 -7.24
N VAL A 961 -21.77 -7.63 -7.14
CA VAL A 961 -22.74 -6.59 -7.47
C VAL A 961 -22.38 -5.76 -8.71
N PRO A 962 -23.36 -5.17 -9.42
CA PRO A 962 -23.11 -4.26 -10.55
C PRO A 962 -22.37 -2.96 -10.17
N LYS A 963 -21.89 -2.24 -11.19
CA LYS A 963 -21.30 -0.90 -11.00
C LYS A 963 -22.32 0.05 -10.36
N HIS A 964 -21.84 0.89 -9.45
CA HIS A 964 -22.65 1.88 -8.70
C HIS A 964 -23.76 1.30 -7.83
N PHE A 965 -23.79 -0.02 -7.61
CA PHE A 965 -24.82 -0.69 -6.81
C PHE A 965 -25.01 -0.03 -5.43
N TYR A 966 -23.95 0.18 -4.66
CA TYR A 966 -24.07 0.78 -3.33
C TYR A 966 -24.61 2.22 -3.37
N ILE A 967 -24.25 3.01 -4.38
CA ILE A 967 -24.81 4.36 -4.59
C ILE A 967 -26.31 4.27 -4.88
N GLN A 968 -26.73 3.28 -5.67
CA GLN A 968 -28.14 3.03 -5.95
C GLN A 968 -28.92 2.63 -4.69
N VAL A 969 -28.34 1.80 -3.83
CA VAL A 969 -28.95 1.42 -2.54
C VAL A 969 -29.06 2.62 -1.60
N TRP A 970 -28.07 3.53 -1.60
CA TRP A 970 -28.18 4.80 -0.87
C TRP A 970 -29.36 5.63 -1.38
N ASP A 971 -29.51 5.75 -2.70
CA ASP A 971 -30.59 6.50 -3.31
C ASP A 971 -31.97 5.86 -3.02
N ILE A 972 -32.06 4.53 -2.91
CA ILE A 972 -33.25 3.82 -2.41
C ILE A 972 -33.54 4.18 -0.95
N LEU A 973 -32.52 4.16 -0.09
CA LEU A 973 -32.65 4.43 1.34
C LEU A 973 -33.16 5.85 1.61
N LEU A 974 -32.71 6.84 0.82
CA LEU A 974 -33.23 8.22 0.86
C LEU A 974 -34.75 8.29 0.61
N ARG A 975 -35.30 7.33 -0.13
CA ARG A 975 -36.71 7.28 -0.55
C ARG A 975 -37.55 6.30 0.26
N THR A 976 -36.94 5.70 1.28
CA THR A 976 -37.56 4.67 2.13
C THR A 976 -37.31 5.03 3.60
N PRO A 977 -38.08 5.97 4.20
CA PRO A 977 -37.80 6.51 5.54
C PRO A 977 -37.76 5.45 6.66
N LYS A 978 -38.47 4.33 6.49
CA LYS A 978 -38.46 3.21 7.45
C LYS A 978 -37.35 2.18 7.22
N GLY A 979 -36.51 2.37 6.20
CA GLY A 979 -35.36 1.51 5.90
C GLY A 979 -35.67 0.30 5.03
N ILE A 980 -34.65 -0.54 4.83
CA ILE A 980 -34.67 -1.76 4.03
C ILE A 980 -34.51 -2.96 4.95
N ILE A 981 -35.30 -4.02 4.77
CA ILE A 981 -35.23 -5.25 5.56
C ILE A 981 -34.82 -6.43 4.67
N VAL A 982 -33.83 -7.20 5.12
CA VAL A 982 -33.33 -8.42 4.47
C VAL A 982 -33.10 -9.50 5.52
N GLN A 983 -33.80 -10.62 5.43
CA GLN A 983 -33.73 -11.76 6.37
C GLN A 983 -33.84 -11.30 7.83
N GLY A 984 -34.84 -10.44 8.10
CA GLY A 984 -35.06 -9.84 9.42
C GLY A 984 -34.02 -8.80 9.87
N HIS A 985 -33.01 -8.50 9.04
CA HIS A 985 -32.04 -7.44 9.32
C HIS A 985 -32.45 -6.13 8.66
N ALA A 986 -32.61 -5.08 9.48
CA ALA A 986 -32.93 -3.74 8.98
C ALA A 986 -31.65 -2.93 8.71
N ILE A 987 -31.61 -2.30 7.53
CA ILE A 987 -30.80 -1.12 7.22
C ILE A 987 -31.72 0.09 7.42
N PRO A 988 -31.75 0.71 8.61
CA PRO A 988 -32.67 1.80 8.86
C PRO A 988 -32.20 3.06 8.11
N ALA A 989 -33.13 3.90 7.63
CA ALA A 989 -32.75 5.16 7.00
C ALA A 989 -32.08 6.11 8.01
N GLN A 990 -32.59 6.12 9.24
CA GLN A 990 -32.00 6.82 10.38
C GLN A 990 -31.51 5.81 11.43
N PRO A 991 -30.28 5.92 11.96
CA PRO A 991 -29.35 7.04 11.80
C PRO A 991 -28.40 6.91 10.60
N THR A 992 -28.54 5.90 9.72
CA THR A 992 -27.59 5.62 8.63
C THR A 992 -27.30 6.84 7.74
N LEU A 993 -28.33 7.55 7.28
CA LEU A 993 -28.18 8.73 6.40
C LEU A 993 -27.54 9.94 7.11
N VAL A 994 -27.64 9.99 8.43
CA VAL A 994 -27.05 11.01 9.29
C VAL A 994 -25.59 10.69 9.57
N ASN A 995 -25.30 9.43 9.94
CA ASN A 995 -23.96 8.99 10.32
C ASN A 995 -23.02 8.83 9.12
N MET A 996 -23.54 8.39 7.97
CA MET A 996 -22.75 7.98 6.82
C MET A 996 -22.89 8.94 5.63
N SER A 997 -22.09 8.71 4.58
CA SER A 997 -22.08 9.49 3.34
C SER A 997 -22.27 8.60 2.11
N ARG A 998 -22.92 9.12 1.07
CA ARG A 998 -23.30 8.41 -0.16
C ARG A 998 -22.22 7.57 -0.86
N SER A 999 -20.95 7.95 -0.72
CA SER A 999 -19.83 7.32 -1.45
C SER A 999 -18.76 6.70 -0.55
N GLU A 1000 -19.01 6.61 0.76
CA GLU A 1000 -18.04 6.05 1.69
C GLU A 1000 -18.12 4.51 1.76
N LEU A 1001 -17.00 3.89 2.12
CA LEU A 1001 -16.88 2.42 2.18
C LEU A 1001 -17.76 1.83 3.29
N SER A 1002 -17.92 2.52 4.42
CA SER A 1002 -18.71 2.08 5.57
C SER A 1002 -20.16 1.75 5.21
N PHE A 1003 -20.81 2.58 4.38
CA PHE A 1003 -22.17 2.33 3.92
C PHE A 1003 -22.25 1.08 3.02
N ALA A 1004 -21.30 0.93 2.10
CA ALA A 1004 -21.24 -0.24 1.23
C ALA A 1004 -21.11 -1.55 2.04
N LEU A 1005 -20.30 -1.52 3.11
CA LEU A 1005 -20.12 -2.65 4.03
C LEU A 1005 -21.38 -2.96 4.84
N LEU A 1006 -22.17 -1.94 5.22
CA LEU A 1006 -23.46 -2.13 5.89
C LEU A 1006 -24.45 -2.87 4.98
N VAL A 1007 -24.54 -2.47 3.70
CA VAL A 1007 -25.38 -3.13 2.70
C VAL A 1007 -24.94 -4.58 2.48
N GLU A 1008 -23.63 -4.81 2.35
CA GLU A 1008 -23.08 -6.16 2.17
C GLU A 1008 -23.32 -7.05 3.39
N ALA A 1009 -23.21 -6.51 4.61
CA ALA A 1009 -23.53 -7.24 5.85
C ALA A 1009 -25.00 -7.70 5.91
N ALA A 1010 -25.92 -6.96 5.30
CA ALA A 1010 -27.31 -7.38 5.16
C ALA A 1010 -27.47 -8.49 4.12
N LEU A 1011 -26.88 -8.32 2.92
CA LEU A 1011 -26.98 -9.30 1.83
C LEU A 1011 -26.36 -10.66 2.20
N VAL A 1012 -25.26 -10.65 2.97
CA VAL A 1012 -24.54 -11.85 3.40
C VAL A 1012 -25.37 -12.77 4.29
N ARG A 1013 -26.39 -12.23 4.99
CA ARG A 1013 -27.32 -13.03 5.81
C ARG A 1013 -28.22 -13.94 4.99
N VAL A 1014 -28.40 -13.65 3.70
CA VAL A 1014 -29.13 -14.54 2.79
C VAL A 1014 -28.27 -15.79 2.56
N GLU A 1015 -28.64 -16.93 3.14
CA GLU A 1015 -27.85 -18.17 3.10
C GLU A 1015 -27.72 -18.73 1.68
N SER A 1016 -28.82 -18.74 0.92
CA SER A 1016 -28.85 -19.24 -0.45
C SER A 1016 -28.14 -18.28 -1.40
N ALA A 1017 -27.06 -18.74 -2.03
CA ALA A 1017 -26.30 -17.95 -3.01
C ALA A 1017 -27.17 -17.45 -4.17
N PRO A 1018 -28.02 -18.27 -4.82
CA PRO A 1018 -28.94 -17.78 -5.85
C PRO A 1018 -29.91 -16.71 -5.37
N ARG A 1019 -30.48 -16.87 -4.16
CA ARG A 1019 -31.41 -15.89 -3.59
C ARG A 1019 -30.70 -14.57 -3.29
N ARG A 1020 -29.46 -14.63 -2.80
CA ARG A 1020 -28.62 -13.44 -2.58
C ARG A 1020 -28.44 -12.64 -3.88
N GLN A 1021 -28.23 -13.32 -5.00
CA GLN A 1021 -28.14 -12.65 -6.30
C GLN A 1021 -29.47 -12.03 -6.76
N LEU A 1022 -30.60 -12.69 -6.48
CA LEU A 1022 -31.92 -12.10 -6.73
C LEU A 1022 -32.17 -10.83 -5.89
N CYS A 1023 -31.69 -10.76 -4.65
CA CYS A 1023 -31.76 -9.52 -3.85
C CYS A 1023 -31.01 -8.36 -4.54
N VAL A 1024 -29.84 -8.64 -5.12
CA VAL A 1024 -29.05 -7.65 -5.87
C VAL A 1024 -29.80 -7.19 -7.12
N GLU A 1025 -30.36 -8.13 -7.90
CA GLU A 1025 -31.17 -7.83 -9.09
C GLU A 1025 -32.41 -6.98 -8.72
N LEU A 1026 -33.12 -7.33 -7.64
CA LEU A 1026 -34.29 -6.61 -7.14
C LEU A 1026 -33.96 -5.16 -6.75
N LEU A 1027 -32.86 -4.95 -6.01
CA LEU A 1027 -32.42 -3.60 -5.65
C LEU A 1027 -32.05 -2.76 -6.88
N CYS A 1028 -31.44 -3.34 -7.91
CA CYS A 1028 -31.17 -2.63 -9.17
C CYS A 1028 -32.46 -2.25 -9.91
N VAL A 1029 -33.47 -3.13 -9.94
CA VAL A 1029 -34.79 -2.85 -10.53
C VAL A 1029 -35.46 -1.71 -9.75
N LEU A 1030 -35.48 -1.79 -8.43
CA LEU A 1030 -36.06 -0.76 -7.57
C LEU A 1030 -35.38 0.60 -7.75
N ALA A 1031 -34.05 0.65 -7.76
CA ALA A 1031 -33.32 1.88 -8.01
C ALA A 1031 -33.66 2.51 -9.37
N THR A 1032 -33.87 1.66 -10.39
CA THR A 1032 -34.26 2.12 -11.73
C THR A 1032 -35.67 2.71 -11.72
N ILE A 1033 -36.61 2.06 -11.04
CA ILE A 1033 -37.99 2.56 -10.89
C ILE A 1033 -38.01 3.88 -10.13
N LEU A 1034 -37.36 3.99 -8.98
CA LEU A 1034 -37.33 5.21 -8.17
C LEU A 1034 -36.59 6.38 -8.84
N ARG A 1035 -35.57 6.09 -9.66
CA ARG A 1035 -34.87 7.11 -10.45
C ARG A 1035 -35.75 7.69 -11.55
N ARG A 1036 -36.58 6.85 -12.19
CA ARG A 1036 -37.52 7.29 -13.25
C ARG A 1036 -38.73 8.03 -12.69
N ASN A 1037 -39.05 7.82 -11.42
CA ASN A 1037 -40.21 8.38 -10.73
C ASN A 1037 -39.75 9.10 -9.43
N PRO A 1038 -39.16 10.31 -9.54
CA PRO A 1038 -38.59 11.07 -8.41
C PRO A 1038 -39.60 11.50 -7.34
N GLU A 1039 -40.90 11.39 -7.60
CA GLU A 1039 -42.01 11.69 -6.70
C GLU A 1039 -42.38 10.55 -5.73
N LEU A 1040 -41.97 9.30 -6.00
CA LEU A 1040 -42.38 8.14 -5.20
C LEU A 1040 -41.65 8.02 -3.84
N TYR A 1041 -42.37 7.87 -2.73
CA TYR A 1041 -41.77 7.56 -1.43
C TYR A 1041 -42.40 6.32 -0.83
N LEU A 1042 -41.56 5.40 -0.34
CA LEU A 1042 -42.00 4.16 0.28
C LEU A 1042 -42.27 4.40 1.77
N GLN A 1043 -43.56 4.51 2.14
CA GLN A 1043 -43.99 4.80 3.52
C GLN A 1043 -43.83 3.62 4.49
N GLN A 1044 -43.69 2.40 3.95
CA GLN A 1044 -43.45 1.17 4.72
C GLN A 1044 -41.99 0.72 4.56
N PRO A 1045 -41.43 -0.04 5.54
CA PRO A 1045 -40.11 -0.61 5.36
C PRO A 1045 -40.09 -1.50 4.12
N LEU A 1046 -39.02 -1.42 3.35
CA LEU A 1046 -38.85 -2.22 2.14
C LEU A 1046 -38.38 -3.62 2.53
N ASP A 1047 -39.30 -4.57 2.62
CA ASP A 1047 -38.99 -5.98 2.86
C ASP A 1047 -38.60 -6.68 1.55
N LEU A 1048 -37.32 -7.00 1.40
CA LEU A 1048 -36.82 -7.67 0.20
C LEU A 1048 -37.28 -9.13 0.10
N ASP A 1049 -37.48 -9.81 1.22
CA ASP A 1049 -37.90 -11.22 1.21
C ASP A 1049 -39.35 -11.35 0.75
N GLN A 1050 -40.22 -10.48 1.26
CA GLN A 1050 -41.62 -10.43 0.82
C GLN A 1050 -41.72 -10.16 -0.69
N LEU A 1051 -40.98 -9.17 -1.21
CA LEU A 1051 -40.99 -8.86 -2.64
C LEU A 1051 -40.46 -9.99 -3.52
N LEU A 1052 -39.44 -10.71 -3.05
CA LEU A 1052 -38.92 -11.88 -3.76
C LEU A 1052 -39.90 -13.05 -3.75
N ASP A 1053 -40.58 -13.27 -2.63
CA ASP A 1053 -41.57 -14.34 -2.49
C ASP A 1053 -42.83 -14.03 -3.31
N ASP A 1054 -43.28 -12.76 -3.35
CA ASP A 1054 -44.38 -12.30 -4.21
C ASP A 1054 -44.04 -12.47 -5.70
N ALA A 1055 -42.81 -12.12 -6.10
CA ALA A 1055 -42.32 -12.32 -7.46
C ALA A 1055 -42.27 -13.82 -7.81
N HIS A 1056 -41.81 -14.66 -6.88
CA HIS A 1056 -41.75 -16.11 -7.06
C HIS A 1056 -43.13 -16.74 -7.15
N TYR A 1057 -44.06 -16.35 -6.29
CA TYR A 1057 -45.45 -16.81 -6.30
C TYR A 1057 -46.14 -16.44 -7.61
N THR A 1058 -45.97 -15.19 -8.07
CA THR A 1058 -46.52 -14.73 -9.34
C THR A 1058 -45.93 -15.51 -10.51
N TYR A 1059 -44.62 -15.78 -10.50
CA TYR A 1059 -43.96 -16.62 -11.51
C TYR A 1059 -44.48 -18.07 -11.51
N ALA A 1060 -44.63 -18.69 -10.35
CA ALA A 1060 -45.14 -20.06 -10.23
C ALA A 1060 -46.57 -20.16 -10.76
N LYS A 1061 -47.43 -19.22 -10.36
CA LYS A 1061 -48.82 -19.10 -10.83
C LYS A 1061 -48.90 -18.92 -12.35
N ASP A 1062 -48.16 -17.97 -12.91
CA ASP A 1062 -48.19 -17.66 -14.35
C ASP A 1062 -47.53 -18.78 -15.18
N SER A 1063 -46.65 -19.60 -14.57
CA SER A 1063 -46.04 -20.79 -15.19
C SER A 1063 -46.88 -22.06 -15.05
N GLY A 1064 -48.04 -22.00 -14.39
CA GLY A 1064 -48.93 -23.14 -14.18
C GLY A 1064 -48.36 -24.24 -13.27
N MET A 1065 -47.41 -23.89 -12.40
CA MET A 1065 -46.75 -24.81 -11.46
C MET A 1065 -47.24 -24.55 -10.03
N SER A 1066 -47.35 -25.60 -9.21
CA SER A 1066 -47.46 -25.41 -7.76
C SER A 1066 -46.17 -24.80 -7.20
N GLU A 1067 -46.23 -24.10 -6.06
CA GLU A 1067 -45.02 -23.54 -5.42
C GLU A 1067 -43.95 -24.60 -5.15
N SER A 1068 -44.35 -25.81 -4.74
CA SER A 1068 -43.42 -26.91 -4.50
C SER A 1068 -42.73 -27.38 -5.78
N GLU A 1069 -43.46 -27.45 -6.90
CA GLU A 1069 -42.90 -27.83 -8.20
C GLU A 1069 -41.98 -26.75 -8.76
N ALA A 1070 -42.37 -25.47 -8.61
CA ALA A 1070 -41.55 -24.34 -9.01
C ALA A 1070 -40.23 -24.32 -8.21
N ARG A 1071 -40.28 -24.46 -6.87
CA ARG A 1071 -39.08 -24.55 -6.02
C ARG A 1071 -38.21 -25.76 -6.38
N GLY A 1072 -38.82 -26.92 -6.65
CA GLY A 1072 -38.09 -28.13 -7.07
C GLY A 1072 -37.32 -27.99 -8.39
N ARG A 1073 -37.71 -27.07 -9.27
CA ARG A 1073 -37.01 -26.74 -10.53
C ARG A 1073 -36.07 -25.54 -10.42
N GLY A 1074 -35.76 -25.08 -9.20
CA GLY A 1074 -34.92 -23.91 -8.97
C GLY A 1074 -35.67 -22.56 -9.01
N GLY A 1075 -36.99 -22.60 -9.24
CA GLY A 1075 -37.89 -21.45 -9.11
C GLY A 1075 -37.53 -20.26 -10.01
N LEU A 1076 -37.80 -19.06 -9.48
CA LEU A 1076 -37.48 -17.81 -10.18
C LEU A 1076 -35.96 -17.68 -10.43
N SER A 1077 -35.13 -18.27 -9.56
CA SER A 1077 -33.67 -18.29 -9.69
C SER A 1077 -33.18 -19.06 -10.93
N ALA A 1078 -33.98 -19.98 -11.48
CA ALA A 1078 -33.65 -20.71 -12.70
C ALA A 1078 -34.15 -20.02 -13.98
N ALA A 1079 -35.04 -19.04 -13.86
CA ALA A 1079 -35.59 -18.32 -15.01
C ALA A 1079 -34.54 -17.42 -15.67
N ALA A 1080 -34.70 -17.17 -16.97
CA ALA A 1080 -33.85 -16.26 -17.73
C ALA A 1080 -33.87 -14.83 -17.13
N PRO A 1081 -32.78 -14.04 -17.26
CA PRO A 1081 -32.71 -12.70 -16.66
C PRO A 1081 -33.86 -11.78 -17.04
N ALA A 1082 -34.25 -11.74 -18.32
CA ALA A 1082 -35.37 -10.90 -18.79
C ALA A 1082 -36.70 -11.25 -18.12
N VAL A 1083 -36.97 -12.56 -17.94
CA VAL A 1083 -38.17 -13.06 -17.27
C VAL A 1083 -38.13 -12.67 -15.79
N THR A 1084 -36.99 -12.91 -15.15
CA THR A 1084 -36.79 -12.59 -13.73
C THR A 1084 -37.02 -11.11 -13.44
N LEU A 1085 -36.39 -10.23 -14.21
CA LEU A 1085 -36.53 -8.78 -14.08
C LEU A 1085 -37.98 -8.31 -14.24
N GLY A 1086 -38.75 -8.94 -15.14
CA GLY A 1086 -40.17 -8.65 -15.32
C GLY A 1086 -41.00 -8.95 -14.07
N TYR A 1087 -40.82 -10.12 -13.46
CA TYR A 1087 -41.55 -10.48 -12.23
C TYR A 1087 -41.10 -9.67 -11.01
N LEU A 1088 -39.80 -9.35 -10.90
CA LEU A 1088 -39.28 -8.45 -9.85
C LEU A 1088 -39.89 -7.04 -9.98
N ALA A 1089 -39.93 -6.49 -11.19
CA ALA A 1089 -40.54 -5.18 -11.44
C ALA A 1089 -42.04 -5.19 -11.11
N ARG A 1090 -42.76 -6.26 -11.48
CA ARG A 1090 -44.19 -6.41 -11.16
C ARG A 1090 -44.45 -6.46 -9.66
N ALA A 1091 -43.63 -7.20 -8.90
CA ALA A 1091 -43.73 -7.25 -7.44
C ALA A 1091 -43.51 -5.86 -6.81
N VAL A 1092 -42.46 -5.15 -7.26
CA VAL A 1092 -42.17 -3.77 -6.79
C VAL A 1092 -43.33 -2.82 -7.10
N VAL A 1093 -43.82 -2.81 -8.34
CA VAL A 1093 -44.92 -1.92 -8.75
C VAL A 1093 -46.20 -2.23 -7.97
N ASN A 1094 -46.55 -3.50 -7.80
CA ASN A 1094 -47.73 -3.88 -7.00
C ASN A 1094 -47.60 -3.43 -5.54
N SER A 1095 -46.43 -3.61 -4.93
CA SER A 1095 -46.18 -3.16 -3.56
C SER A 1095 -46.26 -1.63 -3.42
N VAL A 1096 -45.65 -0.88 -4.35
CA VAL A 1096 -45.72 0.59 -4.41
C VAL A 1096 -47.16 1.08 -4.59
N LEU A 1097 -47.91 0.47 -5.51
CA LEU A 1097 -49.31 0.84 -5.77
C LEU A 1097 -50.23 0.51 -4.60
N GLN A 1098 -50.02 -0.61 -3.91
CA GLN A 1098 -50.77 -0.96 -2.70
C GLN A 1098 -50.47 -0.01 -1.54
N ALA A 1099 -49.21 0.44 -1.40
CA ALA A 1099 -48.84 1.44 -0.39
C ALA A 1099 -49.42 2.83 -0.71
N ALA A 1100 -49.57 3.20 -1.98
CA ALA A 1100 -50.23 4.43 -2.42
C ALA A 1100 -51.77 4.37 -2.30
N ALA A 1101 -52.36 3.17 -2.36
CA ALA A 1101 -53.80 2.94 -2.25
C ALA A 1101 -54.31 2.82 -0.80
N ALA A 1102 -53.46 2.97 0.21
CA ALA A 1102 -53.85 2.91 1.63
C ALA A 1102 -54.54 4.22 2.08
N PRO A 1103 -55.81 4.21 2.51
CA PRO A 1103 -56.62 5.41 2.71
C PRO A 1103 -56.43 6.00 4.11
N HIS A 1104 -55.33 6.69 4.40
CA HIS A 1104 -55.18 7.48 5.64
C HIS A 1104 -54.49 8.85 5.46
N LEU A 1105 -54.72 9.50 4.33
CA LEU A 1105 -54.54 10.96 4.23
C LEU A 1105 -55.92 11.60 4.36
N GLN A 1106 -56.24 12.13 5.54
CA GLN A 1106 -57.28 13.15 5.63
C GLN A 1106 -56.83 14.33 4.75
N PRO A 1107 -57.67 14.82 3.84
CA PRO A 1107 -57.32 15.96 3.02
C PRO A 1107 -57.19 17.20 3.92
N ALA A 1108 -56.03 17.83 3.89
CA ALA A 1108 -55.91 19.22 4.31
C ALA A 1108 -56.72 20.06 3.30
N PRO A 1109 -57.56 21.01 3.76
CA PRO A 1109 -58.30 21.88 2.88
C PRO A 1109 -57.35 22.99 2.41
N ASP A 1110 -57.03 23.01 1.12
CA ASP A 1110 -57.20 24.22 0.33
C ASP A 1110 -56.98 23.96 -1.16
N ASP A 1111 -57.98 24.38 -1.93
CA ASP A 1111 -58.01 24.46 -3.37
C ASP A 1111 -56.96 25.45 -3.89
N SER A 1112 -56.15 25.02 -4.85
CA SER A 1112 -55.98 25.69 -6.15
C SER A 1112 -54.70 25.22 -6.85
N CYS A 1113 -54.89 24.44 -7.92
CA CYS A 1113 -54.28 24.62 -9.24
C CYS A 1113 -54.39 23.32 -10.03
N LEU A 1114 -55.54 23.16 -10.69
CA LEU A 1114 -55.65 22.37 -11.91
C LEU A 1114 -54.91 23.11 -13.02
N VAL A 1115 -53.97 22.46 -13.71
CA VAL A 1115 -53.73 22.72 -15.13
C VAL A 1115 -53.42 21.42 -15.87
N SER A 1116 -54.14 21.30 -16.98
CA SER A 1116 -54.05 20.44 -18.17
C SER A 1116 -52.67 20.04 -18.66
#